data_AF-A0A1V5X5W1-F1
#
_entry.id   AF-A0A1V5X5W1-F1
#
_cell.length_a   1.000
_cell.length_b   1.000
_cell.length_c   1.000
_cell.angle_alpha   90.00
_cell.angle_beta   90.00
_cell.angle_gamma   90.00
#
_symmetry.space_group_name_H-M   'P 1'
#
loop_
_entity.id
_entity.type
_entity.pdbx_description
1 polymer ?
#
loop_
_entity_poly.entity_id
_entity_poly.type
_entity_poly.pdbx_seq_one_letter_code
_entity_poly.pdbx_strand_id
1 'polypeptide(L)'
;MNIHQLRGCTPEPLAFYLKALGALRLVSEQVDSQARGFWKDECFHLVTRLDADGLMNFFLHDYQPSPIVAPWNKGSGFYQTKDPGIYPVETSSSERFAPLRDGIQAARRLIDEIAKADAEVRKIKDETKTGTSSERARLRSDPEYKQRLAKAERRFKDAKQLLIPRCRKNWRGREREWFDAALVLDGDLTPVFPALLGTGGNDGRLDFTNNYYQRLADLFVLDSPEGKPQPSTRGWLLSALWGTPLPGAISGVVGQFMPGSAGGANTSNGPTGSAHLNPVDFVFTLEGAINFRSAATKRLDGRSRVQASVPFAFPSNAAGYTTAAVSDEGGRGEQWMPLWDQPLTYQELLHFLKEGRARLGSEQVQESLDFAQCIARLGTARGIVAFQRFGYVERNGQSNLAVPMGRFFVHQGQSSLDNLDALAPWILRLRRQARTRAPTRLIAAEKLLVDAIFDVSQHPEEPLRWQQILLSLANIESVFVSGTGFAAGPVPPLNPKWVQAADDGSPEFRLAVAFALQRIRQGKPDGVRRHWLPLNRQQRFETTGDRGSALARRPDVVMFGRDGIGDALAVVERRLVEASQSGQRQWMLEAARRTDASLSDLTALLSGEVDITHTMNLAKALMAIDPYEWQRQPAPPSPPSFEQRWPDDSWVAIRLALLPWPLDHVQIPTDPAIVRRLSAGDTASAVRLALQRLRAAGLRCPFSIPVGNPDGRLWGAALAFPISLRSARQLARRFDPASTITEMMP
;
A
#
# COMPACT_ATOMS: atom_id res chain seq x y z
N MET A 1 15.75 1.89 -37.67
CA MET A 1 14.44 2.17 -37.04
C MET A 1 14.47 3.58 -36.51
N ASN A 2 13.38 4.31 -36.64
CA ASN A 2 13.22 5.67 -36.13
C ASN A 2 12.70 5.62 -34.69
N ILE A 3 13.09 6.60 -33.87
CA ILE A 3 12.60 6.75 -32.50
C ILE A 3 11.75 8.03 -32.44
N HIS A 4 10.46 7.86 -32.19
CA HIS A 4 9.51 8.98 -32.06
C HIS A 4 9.30 9.30 -30.59
N GLN A 5 9.62 10.53 -30.19
CA GLN A 5 9.27 11.06 -28.87
C GLN A 5 7.83 11.57 -28.91
N LEU A 6 6.88 10.77 -28.41
CA LEU A 6 5.46 11.11 -28.44
C LEU A 6 5.08 11.99 -27.25
N ARG A 7 5.41 13.29 -27.32
CA ARG A 7 5.22 14.24 -26.20
C ARG A 7 3.77 14.44 -25.76
N GLY A 8 2.79 14.05 -26.58
CA GLY A 8 1.39 14.02 -26.18
C GLY A 8 1.02 12.80 -25.33
N CYS A 9 1.93 11.82 -25.20
CA CYS A 9 1.76 10.56 -24.47
C CYS A 9 2.63 10.56 -23.21
N THR A 10 2.07 11.03 -22.10
CA THR A 10 2.72 11.06 -20.78
C THR A 10 2.14 9.98 -19.85
N PRO A 11 2.82 9.63 -18.74
CA PRO A 11 2.28 8.71 -17.73
C PRO A 11 0.98 9.19 -17.06
N GLU A 12 0.75 10.50 -17.03
CA GLU A 12 -0.40 11.15 -16.40
C GLU A 12 -0.95 12.27 -17.31
N PRO A 13 -2.29 12.38 -17.50
CA PRO A 13 -3.37 11.59 -16.92
C PRO A 13 -3.50 10.17 -17.53
N LEU A 14 -4.35 9.32 -16.94
CA LEU A 14 -4.55 7.92 -17.35
C LEU A 14 -4.85 7.77 -18.85
N ALA A 15 -5.62 8.69 -19.44
CA ALA A 15 -5.87 8.70 -20.88
C ALA A 15 -4.60 8.75 -21.72
N PHE A 16 -3.59 9.53 -21.32
CA PHE A 16 -2.37 9.68 -22.10
C PHE A 16 -1.49 8.43 -22.02
N TYR A 17 -1.47 7.78 -20.86
CA TYR A 17 -0.85 6.47 -20.70
C TYR A 17 -1.50 5.43 -21.61
N LEU A 18 -2.84 5.32 -21.58
CA LEU A 18 -3.57 4.37 -22.40
C LEU A 18 -3.42 4.67 -23.89
N LYS A 19 -3.54 5.94 -24.30
CA LYS A 19 -3.27 6.39 -25.67
C LYS A 19 -1.91 5.94 -26.17
N ALA A 20 -0.87 6.04 -25.35
CA ALA A 20 0.48 5.59 -25.69
C ALA A 20 0.50 4.10 -26.05
N LEU A 21 -0.15 3.28 -25.22
CA LEU A 21 -0.26 1.83 -25.46
C LEU A 21 -1.16 1.52 -26.65
N GLY A 22 -2.19 2.34 -26.89
CA GLY A 22 -3.03 2.28 -28.08
C GLY A 22 -2.20 2.51 -29.35
N ALA A 23 -1.37 3.55 -29.38
CA ALA A 23 -0.48 3.83 -30.50
C ALA A 23 0.52 2.69 -30.75
N LEU A 24 1.18 2.17 -29.71
CA LEU A 24 2.08 1.02 -29.84
C LEU A 24 1.34 -0.20 -30.41
N ARG A 25 0.17 -0.53 -29.85
CA ARG A 25 -0.65 -1.66 -30.29
C ARG A 25 -1.05 -1.52 -31.75
N LEU A 26 -1.62 -0.39 -32.14
CA LEU A 26 -2.12 -0.16 -33.50
C LEU A 26 -1.00 -0.23 -34.53
N VAL A 27 0.15 0.38 -34.26
CA VAL A 27 1.32 0.30 -35.14
C VAL A 27 1.82 -1.14 -35.23
N SER A 28 1.91 -1.84 -34.09
CA SER A 28 2.40 -3.22 -34.04
C SER A 28 1.50 -4.22 -34.76
N GLU A 29 0.18 -4.07 -34.63
CA GLU A 29 -0.79 -5.01 -35.20
C GLU A 29 -1.06 -4.75 -36.70
N GLN A 30 -0.88 -3.51 -37.18
CA GLN A 30 -1.38 -3.12 -38.52
C GLN A 30 -0.28 -2.76 -39.53
N VAL A 31 0.92 -2.34 -39.11
CA VAL A 31 1.95 -1.85 -40.05
C VAL A 31 3.39 -2.26 -39.74
N ASP A 32 3.75 -2.47 -38.48
CA ASP A 32 5.11 -2.83 -38.08
C ASP A 32 5.13 -3.74 -36.83
N SER A 33 5.10 -5.05 -37.04
CA SER A 33 5.12 -6.05 -35.96
C SER A 33 6.37 -6.04 -35.08
N GLN A 34 7.43 -5.33 -35.50
CA GLN A 34 8.66 -5.15 -34.74
C GLN A 34 8.71 -3.82 -33.97
N ALA A 35 7.63 -3.04 -33.99
CA ALA A 35 7.55 -1.80 -33.25
C ALA A 35 7.71 -2.03 -31.73
N ARG A 36 8.42 -1.11 -31.08
CA ARG A 36 8.73 -1.17 -29.64
C ARG A 36 8.33 0.12 -28.95
N GLY A 37 7.95 0.02 -27.68
CA GLY A 37 7.62 1.16 -26.84
C GLY A 37 8.40 1.16 -25.53
N PHE A 38 8.71 2.33 -25.00
CA PHE A 38 9.28 2.53 -23.66
C PHE A 38 9.02 3.93 -23.12
N TRP A 39 9.19 4.11 -21.81
CA TRP A 39 9.03 5.39 -21.13
C TRP A 39 10.39 6.02 -20.86
N LYS A 40 10.52 7.31 -21.14
CA LYS A 40 11.71 8.10 -20.79
C LYS A 40 11.33 9.58 -20.67
N ASP A 41 11.87 10.26 -19.66
CA ASP A 41 11.68 11.71 -19.46
C ASP A 41 10.19 12.15 -19.52
N GLU A 42 9.32 11.45 -18.77
CA GLU A 42 7.86 11.66 -18.75
C GLU A 42 7.14 11.49 -20.10
N CYS A 43 7.76 10.82 -21.06
CA CYS A 43 7.25 10.69 -22.42
C CYS A 43 7.33 9.23 -22.89
N PHE A 44 6.36 8.83 -23.73
CA PHE A 44 6.42 7.54 -24.41
C PHE A 44 7.23 7.65 -25.70
N HIS A 45 8.19 6.74 -25.86
CA HIS A 45 9.01 6.61 -27.05
C HIS A 45 8.53 5.42 -27.87
N LEU A 46 8.20 5.65 -29.15
CA LEU A 46 7.83 4.61 -30.10
C LEU A 46 8.97 4.39 -31.10
N VAL A 47 9.48 3.17 -31.15
CA VAL A 47 10.49 2.72 -32.12
C VAL A 47 9.78 1.96 -33.23
N THR A 48 9.93 2.39 -34.48
CA THR A 48 9.32 1.73 -35.65
C THR A 48 10.16 1.95 -36.91
N ARG A 49 9.91 1.17 -37.96
CA ARG A 49 10.45 1.42 -39.31
C ARG A 49 9.89 2.68 -39.96
N LEU A 50 8.73 3.18 -39.53
CA LEU A 50 8.10 4.39 -40.09
C LEU A 50 8.82 5.65 -39.62
N ASP A 51 9.00 6.62 -40.50
CA ASP A 51 9.38 7.99 -40.12
C ASP A 51 8.13 8.78 -39.66
N ALA A 52 8.29 10.08 -39.36
CA ALA A 52 7.21 10.87 -38.77
C ALA A 52 6.02 11.05 -39.75
N ASP A 53 6.32 11.30 -41.03
CA ASP A 53 5.30 11.44 -42.07
C ASP A 53 4.64 10.09 -42.37
N GLY A 54 5.39 9.00 -42.43
CA GLY A 54 4.85 7.65 -42.58
C GLY A 54 3.93 7.25 -41.42
N LEU A 55 4.30 7.58 -40.18
CA LEU A 55 3.46 7.33 -39.01
C LEU A 55 2.17 8.16 -39.05
N MET A 56 2.25 9.43 -39.46
CA MET A 56 1.08 10.29 -39.64
C MET A 56 0.16 9.78 -40.75
N ASN A 57 0.72 9.40 -41.90
CA ASN A 57 -0.02 8.86 -43.03
C ASN A 57 -0.74 7.57 -42.67
N PHE A 58 -0.08 6.67 -41.92
CA PHE A 58 -0.70 5.46 -41.40
C PHE A 58 -1.97 5.78 -40.59
N PHE A 59 -1.88 6.67 -39.60
CA PHE A 59 -3.06 7.01 -38.77
C PHE A 59 -4.15 7.76 -39.54
N LEU A 60 -3.78 8.56 -40.54
CA LEU A 60 -4.73 9.30 -41.37
C LEU A 60 -5.45 8.42 -42.40
N HIS A 61 -4.77 7.43 -42.98
CA HIS A 61 -5.24 6.75 -44.19
C HIS A 61 -5.44 5.24 -44.02
N ASP A 62 -4.60 4.59 -43.22
CA ASP A 62 -4.55 3.12 -43.18
C ASP A 62 -5.12 2.53 -41.88
N TYR A 63 -5.12 3.31 -40.79
CA TYR A 63 -5.57 2.88 -39.46
C TYR A 63 -7.01 2.32 -39.48
N GLN A 64 -7.16 1.06 -39.07
CA GLN A 64 -8.45 0.40 -38.89
C GLN A 64 -8.84 0.37 -37.40
N PRO A 65 -9.97 0.96 -37.01
CA PRO A 65 -10.43 0.93 -35.61
C PRO A 65 -10.84 -0.47 -35.12
N SER A 66 -10.61 -0.76 -33.84
CA SER A 66 -10.94 -2.05 -33.23
C SER A 66 -12.46 -2.21 -32.95
N PRO A 67 -13.03 -3.43 -33.08
CA PRO A 67 -14.46 -3.72 -32.82
C PRO A 67 -14.87 -3.59 -31.35
N ILE A 68 -14.93 -2.37 -30.85
CA ILE A 68 -15.38 -2.03 -29.50
C ILE A 68 -16.91 -2.00 -29.46
N VAL A 69 -17.52 -3.09 -28.95
CA VAL A 69 -18.99 -3.26 -28.87
C VAL A 69 -19.43 -3.63 -27.46
N ALA A 70 -20.55 -3.07 -27.01
CA ALA A 70 -21.16 -3.40 -25.72
C ALA A 70 -22.69 -3.63 -25.84
N PRO A 71 -23.12 -4.74 -26.48
CA PRO A 71 -24.55 -5.05 -26.63
C PRO A 71 -25.29 -5.24 -25.31
N TRP A 72 -24.59 -5.47 -24.20
CA TRP A 72 -25.17 -5.57 -22.86
C TRP A 72 -25.51 -4.20 -22.24
N ASN A 73 -25.02 -3.10 -22.80
CA ASN A 73 -25.33 -1.76 -22.33
C ASN A 73 -26.58 -1.22 -23.01
N LYS A 74 -27.45 -0.54 -22.26
CA LYS A 74 -28.65 0.09 -22.85
C LYS A 74 -28.29 1.30 -23.73
N GLY A 75 -27.23 2.03 -23.37
CA GLY A 75 -26.78 3.25 -24.04
C GLY A 75 -25.85 3.04 -25.24
N SER A 76 -25.51 1.80 -25.59
CA SER A 76 -24.53 1.49 -26.63
C SER A 76 -25.05 1.68 -28.06
N GLY A 77 -26.30 2.10 -28.24
CA GLY A 77 -26.92 2.34 -29.55
C GLY A 77 -27.60 1.13 -30.18
N PHE A 78 -27.35 -0.10 -29.71
CA PHE A 78 -27.97 -1.30 -30.29
C PHE A 78 -29.50 -1.36 -30.14
N TYR A 79 -30.06 -0.69 -29.13
CA TYR A 79 -31.49 -0.71 -28.82
C TYR A 79 -32.28 0.48 -29.39
N GLN A 80 -31.61 1.35 -30.16
CA GLN A 80 -32.21 2.51 -30.81
C GLN A 80 -32.22 2.31 -32.33
N THR A 81 -33.37 2.60 -32.96
CA THR A 81 -33.49 2.57 -34.41
C THR A 81 -32.66 3.69 -35.02
N LYS A 82 -31.76 3.35 -35.94
CA LYS A 82 -30.84 4.32 -36.60
C LYS A 82 -30.10 5.20 -35.60
N ASP A 83 -29.51 4.58 -34.58
CA ASP A 83 -28.66 5.28 -33.60
C ASP A 83 -27.55 6.08 -34.31
N PRO A 84 -27.34 7.36 -33.95
CA PRO A 84 -26.39 8.22 -34.65
C PRO A 84 -24.93 7.78 -34.55
N GLY A 85 -24.56 6.97 -33.55
CA GLY A 85 -23.22 6.40 -33.44
C GLY A 85 -23.06 5.15 -34.30
N ILE A 86 -23.89 4.13 -34.07
CA ILE A 86 -23.74 2.82 -34.73
C ILE A 86 -24.14 2.86 -36.21
N TYR A 87 -25.26 3.49 -36.54
CA TYR A 87 -25.87 3.37 -37.88
C TYR A 87 -24.95 3.81 -39.01
N PRO A 88 -24.24 4.96 -38.93
CA PRO A 88 -23.32 5.37 -39.99
C PRO A 88 -22.20 4.37 -40.26
N VAL A 89 -21.66 3.74 -39.20
CA VAL A 89 -20.61 2.72 -39.32
C VAL A 89 -21.19 1.42 -39.89
N GLU A 90 -22.35 0.99 -39.42
CA GLU A 90 -23.06 -0.21 -39.89
C GLU A 90 -23.37 -0.14 -41.39
N THR A 91 -23.67 1.04 -41.93
CA THR A 91 -23.93 1.26 -43.36
C THR A 91 -22.72 1.69 -44.18
N SER A 92 -21.55 1.86 -43.55
CA SER A 92 -20.33 2.29 -44.26
C SER A 92 -19.86 1.23 -45.26
N SER A 93 -19.24 1.67 -46.36
CA SER A 93 -18.64 0.78 -47.37
C SER A 93 -17.11 0.70 -47.27
N SER A 94 -16.47 1.60 -46.51
CA SER A 94 -15.01 1.68 -46.41
C SER A 94 -14.40 0.44 -45.73
N GLU A 95 -13.29 -0.06 -46.28
CA GLU A 95 -12.48 -1.13 -45.68
C GLU A 95 -11.95 -0.75 -44.29
N ARG A 96 -11.74 0.56 -44.03
CA ARG A 96 -11.31 1.06 -42.73
C ARG A 96 -12.18 0.55 -41.58
N PHE A 97 -13.49 0.54 -41.81
CA PHE A 97 -14.50 0.21 -40.79
C PHE A 97 -15.00 -1.23 -40.88
N ALA A 98 -14.42 -2.07 -41.75
CA ALA A 98 -14.81 -3.47 -41.87
C ALA A 98 -14.77 -4.22 -40.53
N PRO A 99 -13.70 -4.09 -39.70
CA PRO A 99 -13.69 -4.75 -38.39
C PRO A 99 -14.83 -4.30 -37.47
N LEU A 100 -15.18 -3.01 -37.48
CA LEU A 100 -16.30 -2.48 -36.70
C LEU A 100 -17.64 -3.06 -37.17
N ARG A 101 -17.86 -3.11 -38.48
CA ARG A 101 -19.09 -3.69 -39.06
C ARG A 101 -19.24 -5.15 -38.67
N ASP A 102 -18.16 -5.93 -38.74
CA ASP A 102 -18.16 -7.33 -38.32
C ASP A 102 -18.51 -7.48 -36.84
N GLY A 103 -17.94 -6.64 -35.98
CA GLY A 103 -18.27 -6.59 -34.55
C GLY A 103 -19.73 -6.23 -34.27
N ILE A 104 -20.27 -5.21 -34.96
CA ILE A 104 -21.67 -4.81 -34.88
C ILE A 104 -22.58 -5.95 -35.32
N GLN A 105 -22.27 -6.59 -36.45
CA GLN A 105 -23.05 -7.73 -36.97
C GLN A 105 -23.02 -8.93 -36.00
N ALA A 106 -21.86 -9.24 -35.43
CA ALA A 106 -21.70 -10.29 -34.43
C ALA A 106 -22.53 -10.01 -33.16
N ALA A 107 -22.62 -8.73 -32.75
CA ALA A 107 -23.46 -8.31 -31.63
C ALA A 107 -24.97 -8.38 -31.97
N ARG A 108 -25.39 -7.93 -33.14
CA ARG A 108 -26.79 -7.98 -33.62
C ARG A 108 -27.34 -9.42 -33.58
N ARG A 109 -26.58 -10.38 -34.12
CA ARG A 109 -26.94 -11.82 -34.13
C ARG A 109 -27.27 -12.38 -32.73
N LEU A 110 -26.68 -11.82 -31.67
CA LEU A 110 -26.91 -12.26 -30.29
C LEU A 110 -28.05 -11.53 -29.59
N ILE A 111 -28.37 -10.29 -30.00
CA ILE A 111 -29.43 -9.48 -29.41
C ILE A 111 -30.80 -9.78 -30.05
N ASP A 112 -30.87 -10.39 -31.24
CA ASP A 112 -32.13 -10.69 -31.94
C ASP A 112 -33.19 -11.39 -31.06
N GLU A 113 -32.78 -12.34 -30.21
CA GLU A 113 -33.70 -13.01 -29.29
C GLU A 113 -34.23 -12.06 -28.20
N ILE A 114 -33.36 -11.16 -27.70
CA ILE A 114 -33.71 -10.15 -26.70
C ILE A 114 -34.63 -9.10 -27.31
N ALA A 115 -34.33 -8.65 -28.54
CA ALA A 115 -35.16 -7.69 -29.26
C ALA A 115 -36.57 -8.26 -29.53
N LYS A 116 -36.67 -9.53 -29.93
CA LYS A 116 -37.95 -10.23 -30.09
C LYS A 116 -38.72 -10.34 -28.77
N ALA A 117 -38.02 -10.69 -27.68
CA ALA A 117 -38.64 -10.79 -26.35
C ALA A 117 -39.10 -9.42 -25.82
N ASP A 118 -38.33 -8.34 -26.03
CA ASP A 118 -38.74 -6.97 -25.66
C ASP A 118 -39.93 -6.50 -26.48
N ALA A 119 -39.95 -6.78 -27.80
CA ALA A 119 -41.07 -6.47 -28.66
C ALA A 119 -42.36 -7.19 -28.22
N GLU A 120 -42.26 -8.45 -27.78
CA GLU A 120 -43.38 -9.22 -27.23
C GLU A 120 -43.92 -8.57 -25.94
N VAL A 121 -43.03 -8.16 -25.02
CA VAL A 121 -43.41 -7.43 -23.79
C VAL A 121 -44.08 -6.08 -24.13
N ARG A 122 -43.52 -5.31 -25.07
CA ARG A 122 -44.09 -4.03 -25.50
C ARG A 122 -45.46 -4.20 -26.14
N LYS A 123 -45.62 -5.19 -27.02
CA LYS A 123 -46.89 -5.50 -27.67
C LYS A 123 -47.99 -5.78 -26.64
N ILE A 124 -47.70 -6.59 -25.62
CA ILE A 124 -48.65 -6.87 -24.53
C ILE A 124 -48.94 -5.60 -23.71
N LYS A 125 -47.92 -4.80 -23.38
CA LYS A 125 -48.12 -3.53 -22.66
C LYS A 125 -48.93 -2.51 -23.46
N ASP A 126 -48.77 -2.50 -24.78
CA ASP A 126 -49.49 -1.59 -25.69
C ASP A 126 -50.99 -1.92 -25.78
N GLU A 127 -51.40 -3.17 -25.52
CA GLU A 127 -52.84 -3.54 -25.37
C GLU A 127 -53.53 -2.71 -24.27
N THR A 128 -52.79 -2.27 -23.24
CA THR A 128 -53.30 -1.40 -22.18
C THR A 128 -53.26 0.10 -22.50
N LYS A 129 -52.76 0.49 -23.68
CA LYS A 129 -52.75 1.88 -24.16
C LYS A 129 -54.00 2.22 -24.98
N THR A 130 -54.67 1.21 -25.52
CA THR A 130 -55.92 1.32 -26.28
C THR A 130 -57.15 1.16 -25.37
N GLY A 131 -58.25 1.86 -25.67
CA GLY A 131 -59.51 1.79 -24.92
C GLY A 131 -59.69 2.85 -23.82
N THR A 132 -60.85 2.84 -23.18
CA THR A 132 -61.26 3.76 -22.09
C THR A 132 -60.59 3.41 -20.75
N SER A 133 -60.59 4.34 -19.79
CA SER A 133 -59.91 4.16 -18.49
C SER A 133 -60.40 2.91 -17.71
N SER A 134 -61.70 2.62 -17.77
CA SER A 134 -62.32 1.44 -17.13
C SER A 134 -61.93 0.13 -17.80
N GLU A 135 -61.83 0.10 -19.14
CA GLU A 135 -61.38 -1.07 -19.91
C GLU A 135 -59.92 -1.40 -19.64
N ARG A 136 -59.05 -0.38 -19.56
CA ARG A 136 -57.64 -0.55 -19.18
C ARG A 136 -57.49 -1.13 -17.77
N ALA A 137 -58.33 -0.68 -16.83
CA ALA A 137 -58.33 -1.18 -15.46
C ALA A 137 -58.80 -2.63 -15.35
N ARG A 138 -59.81 -3.03 -16.14
CA ARG A 138 -60.27 -4.42 -16.26
C ARG A 138 -59.21 -5.33 -16.87
N LEU A 139 -58.60 -4.92 -17.99
CA LEU A 139 -57.53 -5.69 -18.65
C LEU A 139 -56.30 -5.88 -17.76
N ARG A 140 -55.90 -4.85 -17.00
CA ARG A 140 -54.80 -4.97 -16.02
C ARG A 140 -55.13 -5.89 -14.85
N SER A 141 -56.40 -6.10 -14.55
CA SER A 141 -56.86 -6.96 -13.45
C SER A 141 -57.10 -8.40 -13.90
N ASP A 142 -57.21 -8.64 -15.21
CA ASP A 142 -57.38 -9.95 -15.83
C ASP A 142 -56.19 -10.89 -15.51
N PRO A 143 -56.45 -12.07 -14.89
CA PRO A 143 -55.43 -13.08 -14.65
C PRO A 143 -54.68 -13.53 -15.90
N GLU A 144 -55.35 -13.61 -17.06
CA GLU A 144 -54.74 -14.10 -18.31
C GLU A 144 -53.73 -13.08 -18.87
N TYR A 145 -54.10 -11.79 -18.85
CA TYR A 145 -53.19 -10.69 -19.19
C TYR A 145 -51.94 -10.70 -18.30
N LYS A 146 -52.12 -10.82 -16.97
CA LYS A 146 -50.99 -10.87 -16.02
C LYS A 146 -50.08 -12.07 -16.27
N GLN A 147 -50.65 -13.24 -16.57
CA GLN A 147 -49.88 -14.45 -16.85
C GLN A 147 -49.07 -14.34 -18.15
N ARG A 148 -49.69 -13.80 -19.22
CA ARG A 148 -49.01 -13.51 -20.50
C ARG A 148 -47.85 -12.53 -20.31
N LEU A 149 -48.11 -11.42 -19.61
CA LEU A 149 -47.09 -10.42 -19.33
C LEU A 149 -45.94 -10.99 -18.49
N ALA A 150 -46.24 -11.74 -17.42
CA ALA A 150 -45.22 -12.37 -16.58
C ALA A 150 -44.37 -13.39 -17.35
N LYS A 151 -44.97 -14.16 -18.26
CA LYS A 151 -44.25 -15.10 -19.13
C LYS A 151 -43.32 -14.37 -20.10
N ALA A 152 -43.79 -13.30 -20.74
CA ALA A 152 -42.98 -12.49 -21.64
C ALA A 152 -41.85 -11.76 -20.91
N GLU A 153 -42.11 -11.19 -19.73
CA GLU A 153 -41.11 -10.53 -18.90
C GLU A 153 -40.06 -11.53 -18.37
N ARG A 154 -40.47 -12.75 -18.03
CA ARG A 154 -39.54 -13.83 -17.67
C ARG A 154 -38.63 -14.20 -18.83
N ARG A 155 -39.20 -14.41 -20.02
CA ARG A 155 -38.42 -14.71 -21.25
C ARG A 155 -37.42 -13.60 -21.56
N PHE A 156 -37.84 -12.33 -21.46
CA PHE A 156 -36.95 -11.19 -21.64
C PHE A 156 -35.82 -11.15 -20.59
N LYS A 157 -36.14 -11.40 -19.33
CA LYS A 157 -35.16 -11.47 -18.24
C LYS A 157 -34.12 -12.58 -18.47
N ASP A 158 -34.57 -13.77 -18.82
CA ASP A 158 -33.71 -14.94 -19.08
C ASP A 158 -32.80 -14.68 -20.29
N ALA A 159 -33.36 -14.14 -21.39
CA ALA A 159 -32.58 -13.77 -22.58
C ALA A 159 -31.51 -12.70 -22.27
N LYS A 160 -31.85 -11.70 -21.44
CA LYS A 160 -30.92 -10.65 -21.01
C LYS A 160 -29.79 -11.21 -20.12
N GLN A 161 -30.11 -12.11 -19.19
CA GLN A 161 -29.12 -12.76 -18.33
C GLN A 161 -28.14 -13.64 -19.13
N LEU A 162 -28.61 -14.29 -20.19
CA LEU A 162 -27.79 -15.14 -21.04
C LEU A 162 -26.94 -14.39 -22.08
N LEU A 163 -27.16 -13.10 -22.30
CA LEU A 163 -26.44 -12.33 -23.33
C LEU A 163 -24.92 -12.38 -23.15
N ILE A 164 -24.43 -11.99 -21.97
CA ILE A 164 -22.99 -11.91 -21.70
C ILE A 164 -22.33 -13.30 -21.76
N PRO A 165 -22.89 -14.37 -21.14
CA PRO A 165 -22.40 -15.73 -21.35
C PRO A 165 -22.37 -16.18 -22.81
N ARG A 166 -23.38 -15.80 -23.62
CA ARG A 166 -23.41 -16.11 -25.06
C ARG A 166 -22.36 -15.34 -25.84
N CYS A 167 -22.15 -14.06 -25.56
CA CYS A 167 -21.04 -13.29 -26.14
C CYS A 167 -19.71 -14.00 -25.85
N ARG A 168 -19.48 -14.39 -24.58
CA ARG A 168 -18.27 -15.15 -24.19
C ARG A 168 -18.12 -16.46 -24.97
N LYS A 169 -19.21 -17.20 -25.15
CA LYS A 169 -19.19 -18.48 -25.86
C LYS A 169 -18.93 -18.32 -27.36
N ASN A 170 -19.49 -17.29 -28.00
CA ASN A 170 -19.56 -17.18 -29.47
C ASN A 170 -18.48 -16.28 -30.06
N TRP A 171 -18.08 -15.21 -29.38
CA TRP A 171 -17.10 -14.25 -29.90
C TRP A 171 -15.68 -14.81 -29.89
N ARG A 172 -14.94 -14.57 -30.97
CA ARG A 172 -13.51 -14.94 -31.13
C ARG A 172 -12.74 -13.67 -31.52
N GLY A 173 -11.48 -13.78 -31.95
CA GLY A 173 -10.76 -12.66 -32.55
C GLY A 173 -10.76 -11.36 -31.73
N ARG A 174 -10.91 -10.21 -32.43
CA ARG A 174 -10.77 -8.85 -31.88
C ARG A 174 -11.95 -8.44 -31.00
N GLU A 175 -13.17 -8.86 -31.32
CA GLU A 175 -14.36 -8.59 -30.52
C GLU A 175 -14.29 -9.25 -29.13
N ARG A 176 -13.59 -10.39 -29.05
CA ARG A 176 -13.30 -11.06 -27.77
C ARG A 176 -12.32 -10.27 -26.91
N GLU A 177 -11.39 -9.54 -27.51
CA GLU A 177 -10.36 -8.78 -26.78
C GLU A 177 -10.97 -7.63 -25.99
N TRP A 178 -11.88 -6.87 -26.60
CA TRP A 178 -12.64 -5.83 -25.91
C TRP A 178 -13.53 -6.43 -24.81
N PHE A 179 -14.23 -7.53 -25.09
CA PHE A 179 -15.05 -8.22 -24.08
C PHE A 179 -14.21 -8.57 -22.84
N ASP A 180 -13.04 -9.17 -23.04
CA ASP A 180 -12.17 -9.61 -21.94
C ASP A 180 -11.53 -8.42 -21.19
N ALA A 181 -11.38 -7.25 -21.80
CA ALA A 181 -11.01 -6.03 -21.09
C ALA A 181 -12.18 -5.45 -20.28
N ALA A 182 -13.39 -5.44 -20.84
CA ALA A 182 -14.54 -4.76 -20.26
C ALA A 182 -15.20 -5.51 -19.08
N LEU A 183 -15.14 -6.85 -19.07
CA LEU A 183 -15.76 -7.66 -18.01
C LEU A 183 -15.18 -9.08 -17.90
N VAL A 184 -15.44 -9.69 -16.75
CA VAL A 184 -15.10 -11.08 -16.39
C VAL A 184 -16.40 -11.81 -16.04
N LEU A 185 -16.47 -13.13 -16.23
CA LEU A 185 -17.52 -13.93 -15.56
C LEU A 185 -16.91 -14.72 -14.40
N ASP A 186 -17.58 -14.71 -13.26
CA ASP A 186 -17.24 -15.53 -12.10
C ASP A 186 -17.67 -17.01 -12.29
N GLY A 187 -17.52 -17.81 -11.22
CA GLY A 187 -17.88 -19.23 -11.23
C GLY A 187 -19.36 -19.51 -11.55
N ASP A 188 -20.24 -18.56 -11.23
CA ASP A 188 -21.69 -18.64 -11.44
C ASP A 188 -22.14 -18.00 -12.76
N LEU A 189 -21.19 -17.71 -13.66
CA LEU A 189 -21.41 -16.97 -14.92
C LEU A 189 -21.96 -15.54 -14.72
N THR A 190 -21.79 -14.97 -13.52
CA THR A 190 -22.20 -13.60 -13.23
C THR A 190 -21.14 -12.61 -13.73
N PRO A 191 -21.53 -11.56 -14.48
CA PRO A 191 -20.59 -10.57 -14.98
C PRO A 191 -20.06 -9.71 -13.84
N VAL A 192 -18.75 -9.49 -13.86
CA VAL A 192 -18.09 -8.55 -12.95
C VAL A 192 -17.13 -7.66 -13.71
N PHE A 193 -17.08 -6.38 -13.31
CA PHE A 193 -16.54 -5.32 -14.15
C PHE A 193 -15.25 -4.74 -13.54
N PRO A 194 -14.13 -4.81 -14.28
CA PRO A 194 -12.91 -4.07 -13.96
C PRO A 194 -13.17 -2.56 -13.89
N ALA A 195 -12.55 -1.89 -12.91
CA ALA A 195 -12.71 -0.45 -12.70
C ALA A 195 -12.31 0.39 -13.92
N LEU A 196 -11.28 -0.05 -14.66
CA LEU A 196 -10.71 0.65 -15.82
C LEU A 196 -11.75 0.99 -16.90
N LEU A 197 -12.76 0.14 -17.11
CA LEU A 197 -13.81 0.35 -18.10
C LEU A 197 -15.20 0.52 -17.46
N GLY A 198 -15.22 0.90 -16.18
CA GLY A 198 -16.44 1.16 -15.41
C GLY A 198 -17.35 -0.08 -15.35
N THR A 199 -18.63 0.08 -15.68
CA THR A 199 -19.61 -1.02 -15.64
C THR A 199 -19.75 -1.66 -17.03
N GLY A 200 -18.67 -2.26 -17.53
CA GLY A 200 -18.68 -2.98 -18.81
C GLY A 200 -18.71 -2.06 -20.02
N GLY A 201 -17.89 -1.01 -20.02
CA GLY A 201 -17.87 0.01 -21.07
C GLY A 201 -18.75 1.24 -20.77
N ASN A 202 -19.12 1.45 -19.51
CA ASN A 202 -19.97 2.56 -19.07
C ASN A 202 -19.36 3.29 -17.87
N ASP A 203 -19.42 4.61 -17.88
CA ASP A 203 -19.15 5.45 -16.73
C ASP A 203 -20.32 6.40 -16.44
N GLY A 204 -21.06 6.13 -15.35
CA GLY A 204 -22.33 6.80 -15.07
C GLY A 204 -23.32 6.66 -16.24
N ARG A 205 -23.62 7.79 -16.90
CA ARG A 205 -24.50 7.85 -18.09
C ARG A 205 -23.73 7.81 -19.42
N LEU A 206 -22.40 7.89 -19.39
CA LEU A 206 -21.55 7.90 -20.57
C LEU A 206 -21.27 6.45 -21.01
N ASP A 207 -21.73 6.08 -22.21
CA ASP A 207 -21.37 4.81 -22.84
C ASP A 207 -20.10 4.99 -23.69
N PHE A 208 -19.03 4.30 -23.33
CA PHE A 208 -17.75 4.41 -24.02
C PHE A 208 -17.82 3.91 -25.46
N THR A 209 -18.62 2.87 -25.73
CA THR A 209 -18.71 2.28 -27.07
C THR A 209 -19.47 3.20 -28.02
N ASN A 210 -20.61 3.76 -27.62
CA ASN A 210 -21.34 4.71 -28.46
C ASN A 210 -20.52 5.99 -28.71
N ASN A 211 -19.88 6.53 -27.67
CA ASN A 211 -19.01 7.70 -27.84
C ASN A 211 -17.82 7.40 -28.75
N TYR A 212 -17.27 6.19 -28.71
CA TYR A 212 -16.19 5.79 -29.61
C TYR A 212 -16.62 5.89 -31.09
N TYR A 213 -17.82 5.42 -31.45
CA TYR A 213 -18.36 5.58 -32.81
C TYR A 213 -18.58 7.05 -33.19
N GLN A 214 -19.11 7.86 -32.27
CA GLN A 214 -19.30 9.30 -32.52
C GLN A 214 -17.95 10.02 -32.73
N ARG A 215 -16.93 9.70 -31.94
CA ARG A 215 -15.58 10.26 -32.11
C ARG A 215 -14.93 9.79 -33.41
N LEU A 216 -15.18 8.56 -33.86
CA LEU A 216 -14.73 8.14 -35.19
C LEU A 216 -15.41 8.92 -36.31
N ALA A 217 -16.69 9.28 -36.17
CA ALA A 217 -17.39 10.15 -37.12
C ALA A 217 -16.83 11.58 -37.15
N ASP A 218 -16.32 12.07 -36.02
CA ASP A 218 -15.60 13.35 -35.96
C ASP A 218 -14.25 13.27 -36.69
N LEU A 219 -13.58 12.11 -36.67
CA LEU A 219 -12.25 11.90 -37.28
C LEU A 219 -12.32 11.56 -38.77
N PHE A 220 -13.35 10.86 -39.21
CA PHE A 220 -13.42 10.28 -40.55
C PHE A 220 -14.80 10.43 -41.18
N VAL A 221 -14.81 10.56 -42.50
CA VAL A 221 -16.03 10.62 -43.32
C VAL A 221 -16.56 9.19 -43.50
N LEU A 222 -17.58 8.82 -42.72
CA LEU A 222 -18.07 7.43 -42.63
C LEU A 222 -18.85 6.95 -43.87
N ASP A 223 -19.43 7.87 -44.63
CA ASP A 223 -20.20 7.64 -45.86
C ASP A 223 -19.34 7.62 -47.13
N SER A 224 -18.04 7.95 -47.03
CA SER A 224 -17.08 7.86 -48.14
C SER A 224 -16.59 6.41 -48.31
N PRO A 225 -16.51 5.89 -49.55
CA PRO A 225 -15.92 4.58 -49.84
C PRO A 225 -14.47 4.45 -49.35
N GLU A 226 -13.71 5.55 -49.33
CA GLU A 226 -12.31 5.54 -48.88
C GLU A 226 -12.17 5.78 -47.37
N GLY A 227 -13.22 6.23 -46.67
CA GLY A 227 -13.13 6.57 -45.24
C GLY A 227 -12.09 7.66 -44.97
N LYS A 228 -12.14 8.75 -45.74
CA LYS A 228 -11.14 9.84 -45.71
C LYS A 228 -11.12 10.55 -44.35
N PRO A 229 -9.96 11.02 -43.89
CA PRO A 229 -9.88 11.85 -42.69
C PRO A 229 -10.61 13.18 -42.91
N GLN A 230 -11.26 13.68 -41.86
CA GLN A 230 -11.80 15.03 -41.81
C GLN A 230 -10.65 16.07 -41.80
N PRO A 231 -10.87 17.33 -42.24
CA PRO A 231 -9.82 18.34 -42.31
C PRO A 231 -9.08 18.59 -40.98
N SER A 232 -9.80 18.52 -39.85
CA SER A 232 -9.23 18.76 -38.51
C SER A 232 -8.42 17.58 -37.97
N THR A 233 -8.59 16.38 -38.53
CA THR A 233 -8.04 15.12 -38.00
C THR A 233 -6.53 15.14 -37.89
N ARG A 234 -5.84 15.72 -38.88
CA ARG A 234 -4.37 15.85 -38.85
C ARG A 234 -3.90 16.69 -37.67
N GLY A 235 -4.58 17.80 -37.38
CA GLY A 235 -4.25 18.68 -36.27
C GLY A 235 -4.49 18.01 -34.92
N TRP A 236 -5.58 17.27 -34.78
CA TRP A 236 -5.89 16.48 -33.59
C TRP A 236 -4.91 15.34 -33.35
N LEU A 237 -4.44 14.66 -34.41
CA LEU A 237 -3.40 13.62 -34.33
C LEU A 237 -2.05 14.20 -33.88
N LEU A 238 -1.63 15.33 -34.47
CA LEU A 238 -0.41 16.02 -34.04
C LEU A 238 -0.47 16.42 -32.56
N SER A 239 -1.63 16.92 -32.11
CA SER A 239 -1.83 17.28 -30.71
C SER A 239 -1.75 16.04 -29.80
N ALA A 240 -2.45 14.97 -30.18
CA ALA A 240 -2.51 13.74 -29.39
C ALA A 240 -1.15 13.03 -29.28
N LEU A 241 -0.37 12.97 -30.36
CA LEU A 241 0.87 12.19 -30.39
C LEU A 241 2.10 13.05 -30.08
N TRP A 242 2.22 14.24 -30.65
CA TRP A 242 3.41 15.12 -30.50
C TRP A 242 3.19 16.28 -29.53
N GLY A 243 2.01 16.42 -28.93
CA GLY A 243 1.74 17.47 -27.93
C GLY A 243 1.69 18.88 -28.53
N THR A 244 1.40 19.03 -29.81
CA THR A 244 1.17 20.35 -30.41
C THR A 244 -0.13 20.98 -29.85
N PRO A 245 -0.26 22.31 -29.84
CA PRO A 245 -1.50 22.97 -29.41
C PRO A 245 -2.72 22.41 -30.14
N LEU A 246 -3.80 22.11 -29.41
CA LEU A 246 -5.00 21.47 -29.93
C LEU A 246 -5.80 22.45 -30.81
N PRO A 247 -5.94 22.20 -32.13
CA PRO A 247 -6.76 23.06 -32.98
C PRO A 247 -8.24 22.69 -32.82
N GLY A 248 -9.08 23.64 -32.40
CA GLY A 248 -10.54 23.48 -32.41
C GLY A 248 -11.04 22.28 -31.59
N ALA A 249 -10.86 22.32 -30.27
CA ALA A 249 -11.37 21.29 -29.37
C ALA A 249 -12.89 21.19 -29.42
N ILE A 250 -13.44 19.97 -29.44
CA ILE A 250 -14.89 19.76 -29.40
C ILE A 250 -15.40 19.73 -27.96
N SER A 251 -16.66 20.12 -27.77
CA SER A 251 -17.35 19.95 -26.48
C SER A 251 -17.69 18.47 -26.28
N GLY A 252 -17.23 17.88 -25.17
CA GLY A 252 -17.45 16.46 -24.91
C GLY A 252 -16.82 16.00 -23.61
N VAL A 253 -17.44 15.00 -22.98
CA VAL A 253 -16.96 14.41 -21.73
C VAL A 253 -16.03 13.25 -22.08
N VAL A 254 -14.80 13.29 -21.54
CA VAL A 254 -13.78 12.25 -21.78
C VAL A 254 -14.02 10.98 -20.92
N GLY A 255 -14.92 11.08 -19.95
CA GLY A 255 -15.18 10.05 -18.94
C GLY A 255 -14.10 10.04 -17.86
N GLN A 256 -13.98 8.93 -17.15
CA GLN A 256 -13.08 8.79 -16.01
C GLN A 256 -11.57 8.97 -16.27
N PHE A 257 -11.12 8.99 -17.53
CA PHE A 257 -9.69 8.95 -17.88
C PHE A 257 -8.97 10.31 -17.88
N MET A 258 -9.70 11.42 -17.96
CA MET A 258 -9.13 12.78 -17.95
C MET A 258 -9.87 13.70 -16.98
N PRO A 259 -9.54 13.63 -15.67
CA PRO A 259 -10.16 14.49 -14.65
C PRO A 259 -10.06 15.99 -14.98
N GLY A 260 -8.91 16.46 -15.48
CA GLY A 260 -8.67 17.87 -15.79
C GLY A 260 -9.50 18.43 -16.96
N SER A 261 -10.06 17.57 -17.81
CA SER A 261 -10.86 17.96 -18.98
C SER A 261 -12.34 17.65 -18.83
N ALA A 262 -12.78 17.20 -17.65
CA ALA A 262 -14.17 16.86 -17.37
C ALA A 262 -15.11 18.08 -17.28
N GLY A 263 -14.56 19.30 -17.32
CA GLY A 263 -15.30 20.55 -17.13
C GLY A 263 -15.72 20.78 -15.67
N GLY A 264 -16.38 21.92 -15.41
CA GLY A 264 -16.84 22.29 -14.06
C GLY A 264 -16.11 23.49 -13.47
N ALA A 265 -16.16 23.63 -12.14
CA ALA A 265 -15.61 24.81 -11.46
C ALA A 265 -14.10 24.94 -11.67
N ASN A 266 -13.63 26.16 -11.94
CA ASN A 266 -12.21 26.51 -12.14
C ASN A 266 -11.47 25.72 -13.25
N THR A 267 -12.20 25.21 -14.25
CA THR A 267 -11.60 24.52 -15.41
C THR A 267 -11.30 25.43 -16.60
N SER A 268 -11.57 26.73 -16.47
CA SER A 268 -11.21 27.77 -17.43
C SER A 268 -10.82 29.07 -16.70
N ASN A 269 -10.49 30.13 -17.43
CA ASN A 269 -10.26 31.47 -16.86
C ASN A 269 -11.53 32.09 -16.24
N GLY A 270 -12.68 31.41 -16.31
CA GLY A 270 -13.92 31.77 -15.61
C GLY A 270 -14.24 30.83 -14.43
N PRO A 271 -15.27 31.15 -13.63
CA PRO A 271 -15.66 30.35 -12.47
C PRO A 271 -16.11 28.93 -12.83
N THR A 272 -16.54 28.71 -14.07
CA THR A 272 -16.86 27.40 -14.65
C THR A 272 -16.30 27.30 -16.07
N GLY A 273 -15.92 26.10 -16.51
CA GLY A 273 -15.47 25.81 -17.87
C GLY A 273 -16.17 24.61 -18.48
N SER A 274 -16.29 24.61 -19.82
CA SER A 274 -16.81 23.47 -20.58
C SER A 274 -15.80 22.33 -20.66
N ALA A 275 -16.30 21.10 -20.75
CA ALA A 275 -15.47 19.94 -21.05
C ALA A 275 -14.99 20.00 -22.51
N HIS A 276 -13.69 19.91 -22.71
CA HIS A 276 -13.06 19.91 -24.03
C HIS A 276 -12.39 18.56 -24.27
N LEU A 277 -12.58 18.03 -25.48
CA LEU A 277 -12.09 16.72 -25.86
C LEU A 277 -11.38 16.78 -27.21
N ASN A 278 -10.23 16.12 -27.29
CA ASN A 278 -9.63 15.72 -28.56
C ASN A 278 -10.17 14.32 -28.94
N PRO A 279 -10.88 14.16 -30.06
CA PRO A 279 -11.42 12.85 -30.47
C PRO A 279 -10.36 11.75 -30.57
N VAL A 280 -9.13 12.08 -30.98
CA VAL A 280 -8.02 11.12 -31.07
C VAL A 280 -7.65 10.59 -29.69
N ASP A 281 -7.58 11.46 -28.68
CA ASP A 281 -7.24 11.05 -27.31
C ASP A 281 -8.27 10.03 -26.79
N PHE A 282 -9.56 10.26 -27.03
CA PHE A 282 -10.62 9.33 -26.62
C PHE A 282 -10.53 7.98 -27.33
N VAL A 283 -10.41 8.01 -28.67
CA VAL A 283 -10.32 6.77 -29.49
C VAL A 283 -9.09 5.97 -29.08
N PHE A 284 -7.91 6.59 -29.00
CA PHE A 284 -6.67 5.88 -28.69
C PHE A 284 -6.61 5.42 -27.23
N THR A 285 -7.25 6.13 -26.31
CA THR A 285 -7.42 5.68 -24.91
C THR A 285 -8.16 4.35 -24.86
N LEU A 286 -9.27 4.21 -25.58
CA LEU A 286 -10.03 2.96 -25.62
C LEU A 286 -9.29 1.85 -26.36
N GLU A 287 -8.58 2.17 -27.45
CA GLU A 287 -7.68 1.23 -28.14
C GLU A 287 -6.58 0.70 -27.23
N GLY A 288 -6.07 1.55 -26.33
CA GLY A 288 -5.07 1.21 -25.33
C GLY A 288 -5.63 0.43 -24.13
N ALA A 289 -6.87 0.67 -23.73
CA ALA A 289 -7.52 -0.04 -22.64
C ALA A 289 -7.70 -1.54 -22.94
N ILE A 290 -7.80 -1.92 -24.23
CA ILE A 290 -7.85 -3.32 -24.70
C ILE A 290 -6.62 -4.13 -24.24
N ASN A 291 -5.51 -3.50 -23.89
CA ASN A 291 -4.31 -4.19 -23.39
C ASN A 291 -4.52 -4.82 -22.01
N PHE A 292 -5.43 -4.28 -21.19
CA PHE A 292 -5.69 -4.72 -19.82
C PHE A 292 -6.77 -5.81 -19.76
N ARG A 293 -6.57 -6.87 -20.54
CA ARG A 293 -7.51 -7.99 -20.64
C ARG A 293 -7.50 -8.79 -19.35
N SER A 294 -8.70 -9.08 -18.85
CA SER A 294 -8.88 -10.00 -17.75
C SER A 294 -8.73 -11.45 -18.21
N ALA A 295 -8.23 -12.32 -17.32
CA ALA A 295 -8.13 -13.75 -17.60
C ALA A 295 -8.90 -14.55 -16.53
N ALA A 296 -9.80 -15.42 -16.97
CA ALA A 296 -10.60 -16.25 -16.06
C ALA A 296 -9.70 -17.18 -15.23
N THR A 297 -9.72 -17.03 -13.90
CA THR A 297 -9.04 -17.93 -12.96
C THR A 297 -9.98 -19.04 -12.52
N LYS A 298 -9.44 -20.24 -12.21
CA LYS A 298 -10.24 -21.46 -11.97
C LYS A 298 -11.18 -21.41 -10.75
N ARG A 299 -11.16 -20.38 -9.90
CA ARG A 299 -12.06 -20.18 -8.74
C ARG A 299 -12.19 -18.70 -8.34
N LEU A 300 -13.13 -17.97 -8.94
CA LEU A 300 -13.53 -16.63 -8.49
C LEU A 300 -14.71 -16.77 -7.51
N ASP A 301 -14.49 -16.72 -6.20
CA ASP A 301 -15.59 -16.50 -5.23
C ASP A 301 -15.78 -14.99 -5.00
N GLY A 302 -17.04 -14.55 -5.01
CA GLY A 302 -17.59 -13.36 -4.32
C GLY A 302 -16.79 -12.06 -4.26
N ARG A 303 -17.16 -11.11 -5.13
CA ARG A 303 -17.04 -9.64 -5.08
C ARG A 303 -15.66 -8.96 -4.90
N SER A 304 -14.70 -9.49 -4.12
CA SER A 304 -13.38 -8.84 -3.96
C SER A 304 -12.31 -9.35 -4.95
N ARG A 305 -12.61 -10.39 -5.74
CA ARG A 305 -11.64 -11.09 -6.61
C ARG A 305 -11.57 -10.61 -8.07
N VAL A 306 -12.34 -9.60 -8.43
CA VAL A 306 -12.48 -9.11 -9.81
C VAL A 306 -11.22 -8.40 -10.25
N GLN A 307 -10.71 -7.51 -9.41
CA GLN A 307 -9.46 -6.81 -9.65
C GLN A 307 -8.27 -7.78 -9.68
N ALA A 308 -8.32 -8.87 -8.91
CA ALA A 308 -7.30 -9.93 -8.99
C ALA A 308 -7.29 -10.69 -10.35
N SER A 309 -8.31 -10.54 -11.18
CA SER A 309 -8.33 -11.13 -12.54
C SER A 309 -7.80 -10.17 -13.62
N VAL A 310 -7.55 -8.91 -13.27
CA VAL A 310 -7.07 -7.84 -14.14
C VAL A 310 -5.61 -7.52 -13.79
N PRO A 311 -4.74 -7.24 -14.76
CA PRO A 311 -3.35 -6.89 -14.48
C PRO A 311 -3.25 -5.64 -13.60
N PHE A 312 -2.52 -5.72 -12.48
CA PHE A 312 -2.20 -4.59 -11.61
C PHE A 312 -3.39 -3.77 -11.07
N ALA A 313 -4.56 -4.41 -10.94
CA ALA A 313 -5.73 -3.79 -10.32
C ALA A 313 -5.89 -4.29 -8.89
N PHE A 314 -6.18 -3.39 -7.96
CA PHE A 314 -6.32 -3.69 -6.53
C PHE A 314 -7.54 -2.98 -5.93
N PRO A 315 -8.04 -3.44 -4.78
CA PRO A 315 -9.08 -2.73 -4.05
C PRO A 315 -8.61 -1.35 -3.64
N SER A 316 -9.56 -0.43 -3.44
CA SER A 316 -9.24 0.93 -2.96
C SER A 316 -8.58 0.82 -1.60
N ASN A 317 -7.42 1.44 -1.42
CA ASN A 317 -6.74 1.55 -0.15
C ASN A 317 -6.45 3.02 0.11
N ALA A 318 -6.93 3.56 1.23
CA ALA A 318 -6.65 4.94 1.60
C ALA A 318 -5.17 5.18 1.96
N ALA A 319 -4.37 4.12 2.07
CA ALA A 319 -2.97 4.22 2.44
C ALA A 319 -2.06 4.70 1.30
N GLY A 320 -1.06 5.52 1.67
CA GLY A 320 -0.12 6.11 0.72
C GLY A 320 -0.74 7.14 -0.25
N TYR A 321 -1.88 7.73 0.12
CA TYR A 321 -2.45 8.92 -0.52
C TYR A 321 -3.01 9.87 0.55
N THR A 322 -2.27 10.95 0.81
CA THR A 322 -2.45 11.84 1.97
C THR A 322 -3.83 12.51 2.04
N THR A 323 -4.58 12.56 0.92
CA THR A 323 -5.91 13.18 0.85
C THR A 323 -7.08 12.21 0.71
N ALA A 324 -6.87 10.89 0.77
CA ALA A 324 -7.97 9.91 0.75
C ALA A 324 -8.78 9.96 2.05
N ALA A 325 -10.09 10.18 1.93
CA ALA A 325 -11.01 10.02 3.04
C ALA A 325 -11.36 8.53 3.20
N VAL A 326 -11.77 8.12 4.41
CA VAL A 326 -12.28 6.75 4.68
C VAL A 326 -13.52 6.45 3.82
N SER A 327 -14.27 7.47 3.39
CA SER A 327 -15.36 7.35 2.42
C SER A 327 -14.91 6.88 1.03
N ASP A 328 -13.64 7.07 0.69
CA ASP A 328 -13.07 6.73 -0.62
C ASP A 328 -12.61 5.25 -0.68
N GLU A 329 -12.54 4.56 0.47
CA GLU A 329 -12.26 3.11 0.55
C GLU A 329 -13.39 2.25 -0.06
N GLY A 330 -14.57 2.84 -0.29
CA GLY A 330 -15.68 2.23 -1.05
C GLY A 330 -15.61 2.42 -2.58
N GLY A 331 -14.58 3.09 -3.09
CA GLY A 331 -14.41 3.41 -4.51
C GLY A 331 -14.19 2.19 -5.41
N ARG A 332 -14.24 2.39 -6.74
CA ARG A 332 -14.10 1.30 -7.74
C ARG A 332 -12.75 0.58 -7.69
N GLY A 333 -11.75 1.11 -6.99
CA GLY A 333 -10.45 0.48 -6.75
C GLY A 333 -9.26 1.36 -7.11
N GLU A 334 -8.10 0.71 -7.24
CA GLU A 334 -6.86 1.29 -7.75
C GLU A 334 -6.36 0.51 -8.98
N GLN A 335 -5.71 1.22 -9.89
CA GLN A 335 -5.00 0.66 -11.04
C GLN A 335 -3.56 1.17 -11.03
N TRP A 336 -2.60 0.24 -11.06
CA TRP A 336 -1.18 0.54 -11.08
C TRP A 336 -0.64 0.34 -12.50
N MET A 337 -0.15 1.41 -13.12
CA MET A 337 0.30 1.42 -14.50
C MET A 337 1.83 1.31 -14.58
N PRO A 338 2.38 0.20 -15.11
CA PRO A 338 3.81 -0.04 -15.14
C PRO A 338 4.54 0.94 -16.07
N LEU A 339 5.68 1.43 -15.62
CA LEU A 339 6.62 2.25 -16.38
C LEU A 339 7.93 1.49 -16.52
N TRP A 340 8.38 1.31 -17.75
CA TRP A 340 9.58 0.58 -18.12
C TRP A 340 10.46 1.45 -19.02
N ASP A 341 11.77 1.32 -18.88
CA ASP A 341 12.74 2.16 -19.59
C ASP A 341 13.40 1.45 -20.80
N GLN A 342 13.21 0.12 -20.91
CA GLN A 342 13.76 -0.68 -22.01
C GLN A 342 12.75 -0.87 -23.17
N PRO A 343 13.15 -0.76 -24.44
CA PRO A 343 12.23 -0.96 -25.57
C PRO A 343 11.59 -2.36 -25.61
N LEU A 344 10.29 -2.43 -25.34
CA LEU A 344 9.48 -3.66 -25.41
C LEU A 344 8.65 -3.71 -26.68
N THR A 345 8.64 -4.85 -27.36
CA THR A 345 7.66 -5.15 -28.42
C THR A 345 6.26 -5.29 -27.83
N TYR A 346 5.24 -5.12 -28.66
CA TYR A 346 3.85 -5.31 -28.23
C TYR A 346 3.56 -6.73 -27.69
N GLN A 347 4.17 -7.77 -28.25
CA GLN A 347 4.00 -9.14 -27.76
C GLN A 347 4.62 -9.34 -26.37
N GLU A 348 5.80 -8.76 -26.12
CA GLU A 348 6.43 -8.76 -24.79
C GLU A 348 5.57 -8.01 -23.77
N LEU A 349 5.00 -6.86 -24.15
CA LEU A 349 4.06 -6.11 -23.32
C LEU A 349 2.82 -6.95 -22.96
N LEU A 350 2.22 -7.65 -23.92
CA LEU A 350 1.07 -8.52 -23.67
C LEU A 350 1.40 -9.71 -22.77
N HIS A 351 2.55 -10.35 -22.97
CA HIS A 351 3.03 -11.42 -22.10
C HIS A 351 3.20 -10.89 -20.66
N PHE A 352 3.80 -9.72 -20.55
CA PHE A 352 3.98 -9.03 -19.29
C PHE A 352 2.69 -8.67 -18.57
N LEU A 353 1.72 -8.04 -19.22
CA LEU A 353 0.43 -7.74 -18.61
C LEU A 353 -0.30 -9.02 -18.17
N LYS A 354 -0.20 -10.12 -18.94
CA LYS A 354 -0.77 -11.42 -18.55
C LYS A 354 -0.13 -11.99 -17.27
N GLU A 355 1.15 -11.71 -17.03
CA GLU A 355 1.91 -12.13 -15.85
C GLU A 355 1.89 -11.12 -14.70
N GLY A 356 1.41 -9.88 -14.93
CA GLY A 356 1.21 -8.81 -13.94
C GLY A 356 0.26 -9.15 -12.77
N ARG A 357 -0.08 -10.43 -12.62
CA ARG A 357 -0.69 -11.05 -11.44
C ARG A 357 0.44 -11.39 -10.46
N ALA A 358 0.93 -10.38 -9.75
CA ALA A 358 1.93 -10.55 -8.71
C ALA A 358 1.56 -11.70 -7.78
N ARG A 359 2.55 -12.55 -7.47
CA ARG A 359 2.45 -13.60 -6.46
C ARG A 359 3.41 -13.30 -5.34
N LEU A 360 2.94 -13.38 -4.10
CA LEU A 360 3.77 -13.42 -2.91
C LEU A 360 3.94 -14.89 -2.51
N GLY A 361 5.09 -15.48 -2.83
CA GLY A 361 5.32 -16.91 -2.64
C GLY A 361 4.36 -17.78 -3.46
N SER A 362 3.56 -18.61 -2.79
CA SER A 362 2.53 -19.46 -3.43
C SER A 362 1.19 -18.77 -3.65
N GLU A 363 0.96 -17.59 -3.07
CA GLU A 363 -0.33 -16.90 -3.08
C GLU A 363 -0.36 -15.72 -4.06
N GLN A 364 -1.53 -15.45 -4.63
CA GLN A 364 -1.73 -14.29 -5.51
C GLN A 364 -2.01 -13.04 -4.68
N VAL A 365 -1.27 -11.96 -4.95
CA VAL A 365 -1.44 -10.66 -4.31
C VAL A 365 -2.85 -10.14 -4.55
N GLN A 366 -3.54 -9.76 -3.48
CA GLN A 366 -4.94 -9.27 -3.52
C GLN A 366 -5.06 -7.78 -3.16
N GLU A 367 -4.05 -7.19 -2.52
CA GLU A 367 -4.10 -5.82 -2.00
C GLU A 367 -2.91 -4.98 -2.49
N SER A 368 -3.09 -3.66 -2.53
CA SER A 368 -2.07 -2.72 -2.99
C SER A 368 -0.82 -2.69 -2.10
N LEU A 369 -0.96 -2.89 -0.79
CA LEU A 369 0.20 -2.99 0.12
C LEU A 369 1.02 -4.24 -0.17
N ASP A 370 0.35 -5.39 -0.29
CA ASP A 370 1.01 -6.65 -0.58
C ASP A 370 1.76 -6.56 -1.93
N PHE A 371 1.18 -5.83 -2.89
CA PHE A 371 1.85 -5.52 -4.16
C PHE A 371 3.08 -4.63 -3.97
N ALA A 372 2.97 -3.54 -3.20
CA ALA A 372 4.06 -2.64 -2.87
C ALA A 372 5.26 -3.37 -2.23
N GLN A 373 5.00 -4.38 -1.39
CA GLN A 373 6.05 -5.22 -0.80
C GLN A 373 6.69 -6.17 -1.82
N CYS A 374 5.92 -6.69 -2.78
CA CYS A 374 6.40 -7.63 -3.79
C CYS A 374 7.16 -6.97 -4.94
N ILE A 375 6.94 -5.69 -5.19
CA ILE A 375 7.36 -5.03 -6.43
C ILE A 375 8.88 -4.89 -6.53
N ALA A 376 9.60 -4.81 -5.40
CA ALA A 376 11.07 -4.84 -5.36
C ALA A 376 11.64 -6.16 -5.90
N ARG A 377 10.90 -7.27 -5.75
CA ARG A 377 11.25 -8.60 -6.28
C ARG A 377 10.72 -8.87 -7.68
N LEU A 378 9.60 -8.25 -8.06
CA LEU A 378 8.96 -8.43 -9.37
C LEU A 378 9.54 -7.54 -10.47
N GLY A 379 9.95 -6.30 -10.15
CA GLY A 379 10.32 -5.31 -11.16
C GLY A 379 11.71 -5.52 -11.78
N THR A 380 12.58 -6.28 -11.12
CA THR A 380 13.94 -6.60 -11.60
C THR A 380 13.96 -7.52 -12.82
N ALA A 381 12.98 -8.41 -12.97
CA ALA A 381 13.01 -9.39 -14.05
C ALA A 381 12.72 -8.79 -15.46
N ARG A 382 12.21 -7.55 -15.55
CA ARG A 382 11.60 -7.02 -16.80
C ARG A 382 11.84 -5.54 -17.11
N GLY A 383 12.76 -4.89 -16.39
CA GLY A 383 13.08 -3.47 -16.65
C GLY A 383 11.95 -2.50 -16.25
N ILE A 384 11.11 -2.89 -15.28
CA ILE A 384 10.12 -1.96 -14.72
C ILE A 384 10.83 -1.10 -13.69
N VAL A 385 10.73 0.22 -13.89
CA VAL A 385 11.39 1.21 -13.03
C VAL A 385 10.43 1.87 -12.07
N ALA A 386 9.12 1.91 -12.40
CA ALA A 386 8.10 2.49 -11.55
C ALA A 386 6.69 2.02 -11.93
N PHE A 387 5.71 2.36 -11.10
CA PHE A 387 4.28 2.27 -11.42
C PHE A 387 3.60 3.62 -11.15
N GLN A 388 2.84 4.13 -12.10
CA GLN A 388 1.94 5.26 -11.88
C GLN A 388 0.63 4.74 -11.28
N ARG A 389 0.25 5.22 -10.09
CA ARG A 389 -0.96 4.76 -9.39
C ARG A 389 -2.15 5.66 -9.72
N PHE A 390 -3.30 5.05 -9.98
CA PHE A 390 -4.56 5.74 -10.17
C PHE A 390 -5.64 5.17 -9.25
N GLY A 391 -6.27 6.02 -8.45
CA GLY A 391 -7.44 5.68 -7.64
C GLY A 391 -8.72 6.12 -8.35
N TYR A 392 -9.73 5.26 -8.39
CA TYR A 392 -11.04 5.61 -8.94
C TYR A 392 -11.95 6.17 -7.86
N VAL A 393 -12.12 7.50 -7.88
CA VAL A 393 -12.90 8.24 -6.88
C VAL A 393 -14.17 8.79 -7.51
N GLU A 394 -15.30 8.65 -6.81
CA GLU A 394 -16.57 9.26 -7.23
C GLU A 394 -16.56 10.75 -6.89
N ARG A 395 -16.70 11.60 -7.91
CA ARG A 395 -16.73 13.07 -7.78
C ARG A 395 -17.80 13.63 -8.73
N ASN A 396 -18.51 14.67 -8.32
CA ASN A 396 -19.57 15.33 -9.13
C ASN A 396 -20.74 14.40 -9.50
N GLY A 397 -21.32 13.68 -8.52
CA GLY A 397 -22.41 12.72 -8.73
C GLY A 397 -21.87 11.35 -9.14
N GLN A 398 -22.58 10.60 -10.01
CA GLN A 398 -22.25 9.22 -10.40
C GLN A 398 -21.02 9.06 -11.32
N SER A 399 -20.21 10.11 -11.49
CA SER A 399 -19.04 10.09 -12.36
C SER A 399 -17.83 9.65 -11.56
N ASN A 400 -17.09 8.66 -12.07
CA ASN A 400 -15.84 8.23 -11.45
C ASN A 400 -14.70 8.95 -12.15
N LEU A 401 -13.67 9.34 -11.41
CA LEU A 401 -12.47 9.94 -11.97
C LEU A 401 -11.27 9.10 -11.56
N ALA A 402 -10.42 8.75 -12.52
CA ALA A 402 -9.13 8.14 -12.27
C ALA A 402 -8.15 9.22 -11.82
N VAL A 403 -8.03 9.38 -10.51
CA VAL A 403 -7.17 10.39 -9.89
C VAL A 403 -5.77 9.82 -9.71
N PRO A 404 -4.71 10.50 -10.18
CA PRO A 404 -3.34 10.12 -9.92
C PRO A 404 -3.05 10.13 -8.41
N MET A 405 -2.54 9.02 -7.88
CA MET A 405 -2.18 8.88 -6.46
C MET A 405 -0.67 9.01 -6.21
N GLY A 406 0.10 9.23 -7.27
CA GLY A 406 1.56 9.32 -7.22
C GLY A 406 2.24 8.13 -7.90
N ARG A 407 3.57 8.23 -7.98
CA ARG A 407 4.44 7.22 -8.59
C ARG A 407 5.07 6.35 -7.51
N PHE A 408 5.05 5.05 -7.74
CA PHE A 408 5.70 4.05 -6.90
C PHE A 408 6.96 3.54 -7.61
N PHE A 409 8.13 3.93 -7.13
CA PHE A 409 9.40 3.50 -7.72
C PHE A 409 9.75 2.06 -7.33
N VAL A 410 10.38 1.35 -8.26
CA VAL A 410 10.87 -0.01 -8.05
C VAL A 410 12.35 0.06 -7.65
N HIS A 411 12.66 -0.22 -6.39
CA HIS A 411 14.03 -0.27 -5.91
C HIS A 411 14.64 -1.66 -6.16
N GLN A 412 15.79 -1.70 -6.83
CA GLN A 412 16.54 -2.94 -7.04
C GLN A 412 17.54 -3.17 -5.90
N GLY A 413 17.67 -4.41 -5.43
CA GLY A 413 18.80 -4.84 -4.59
C GLY A 413 18.84 -4.33 -3.15
N GLN A 414 17.78 -3.70 -2.64
CA GLN A 414 17.70 -3.23 -1.25
C GLN A 414 17.42 -4.40 -0.29
N SER A 415 18.46 -4.93 0.37
CA SER A 415 18.34 -6.05 1.31
C SER A 415 17.56 -5.73 2.60
N SER A 416 17.34 -4.45 2.92
CA SER A 416 16.58 -4.03 4.10
C SER A 416 15.10 -4.37 3.96
N LEU A 417 14.52 -4.31 2.76
CA LEU A 417 13.09 -4.62 2.53
C LEU A 417 12.71 -6.07 2.85
N ASP A 418 13.66 -7.01 2.80
CA ASP A 418 13.47 -8.40 3.23
C ASP A 418 13.02 -8.50 4.70
N ASN A 419 13.28 -7.46 5.50
CA ASN A 419 12.83 -7.37 6.90
C ASN A 419 11.30 -7.34 7.03
N LEU A 420 10.58 -6.87 6.00
CA LEU A 420 9.11 -6.77 6.00
C LEU A 420 8.42 -8.11 5.75
N ASP A 421 9.09 -9.05 5.08
CA ASP A 421 8.51 -10.36 4.73
C ASP A 421 8.03 -11.14 5.97
N ALA A 422 8.81 -11.08 7.05
CA ALA A 422 8.48 -11.77 8.30
C ALA A 422 7.21 -11.20 8.96
N LEU A 423 6.87 -9.93 8.66
CA LEU A 423 5.68 -9.27 9.19
C LEU A 423 4.42 -9.56 8.36
N ALA A 424 4.55 -9.85 7.07
CA ALA A 424 3.40 -9.95 6.15
C ALA A 424 2.28 -10.90 6.66
N PRO A 425 2.56 -12.13 7.13
CA PRO A 425 1.50 -13.01 7.64
C PRO A 425 0.80 -12.46 8.90
N TRP A 426 1.52 -11.70 9.72
CA TRP A 426 0.95 -11.06 10.91
C TRP A 426 0.11 -9.84 10.56
N ILE A 427 0.56 -9.00 9.62
CA ILE A 427 -0.20 -7.85 9.10
C ILE A 427 -1.55 -8.31 8.52
N LEU A 428 -1.58 -9.42 7.78
CA LEU A 428 -2.84 -9.99 7.27
C LEU A 428 -3.80 -10.38 8.40
N ARG A 429 -3.31 -10.90 9.53
CA ARG A 429 -4.14 -11.21 10.70
C ARG A 429 -4.64 -9.94 11.40
N LEU A 430 -3.77 -8.94 11.56
CA LEU A 430 -4.12 -7.63 12.11
C LEU A 430 -5.23 -6.96 11.29
N ARG A 431 -5.10 -6.94 9.97
CA ARG A 431 -6.10 -6.39 9.04
C ARG A 431 -7.46 -7.04 9.15
N ARG A 432 -7.50 -8.38 9.24
CA ARG A 432 -8.76 -9.12 9.45
C ARG A 432 -9.45 -8.68 10.74
N GLN A 433 -8.69 -8.43 11.80
CA GLN A 433 -9.23 -7.90 13.06
C GLN A 433 -9.72 -6.46 12.89
N ALA A 434 -8.94 -5.58 12.27
CA ALA A 434 -9.29 -4.17 12.05
C ALA A 434 -10.55 -3.98 11.17
N ARG A 435 -10.80 -4.88 10.21
CA ARG A 435 -11.98 -4.82 9.33
C ARG A 435 -13.26 -5.38 9.96
N THR A 436 -13.16 -6.15 11.03
CA THR A 436 -14.32 -6.87 11.62
C THR A 436 -14.83 -6.17 12.86
N ARG A 437 -15.72 -5.18 12.70
CA ARG A 437 -16.40 -4.49 13.82
C ARG A 437 -15.40 -3.96 14.88
N ALA A 438 -14.24 -3.48 14.43
CA ALA A 438 -13.15 -3.03 15.29
C ALA A 438 -13.40 -1.62 15.87
N PRO A 439 -12.86 -1.32 17.07
CA PRO A 439 -12.83 0.05 17.58
C PRO A 439 -11.94 0.97 16.74
N THR A 440 -12.30 2.26 16.68
CA THR A 440 -11.60 3.29 15.89
C THR A 440 -10.10 3.36 16.17
N ARG A 441 -9.68 3.11 17.42
CA ARG A 441 -8.25 3.09 17.79
C ARG A 441 -7.45 2.01 17.07
N LEU A 442 -8.03 0.81 16.89
CA LEU A 442 -7.37 -0.29 16.17
C LEU A 442 -7.27 0.01 14.67
N ILE A 443 -8.35 0.57 14.10
CA ILE A 443 -8.38 0.98 12.68
C ILE A 443 -7.33 2.06 12.41
N ALA A 444 -7.26 3.08 13.27
CA ALA A 444 -6.25 4.14 13.15
C ALA A 444 -4.81 3.62 13.30
N ALA A 445 -4.57 2.72 14.28
CA ALA A 445 -3.25 2.14 14.48
C ALA A 445 -2.81 1.24 13.31
N GLU A 446 -3.74 0.46 12.73
CA GLU A 446 -3.47 -0.34 11.54
C GLU A 446 -3.16 0.56 10.33
N LYS A 447 -3.96 1.61 10.10
CA LYS A 447 -3.71 2.56 9.02
C LYS A 447 -2.32 3.20 9.11
N LEU A 448 -1.92 3.67 10.29
CA LEU A 448 -0.58 4.25 10.52
C LEU A 448 0.55 3.27 10.21
N LEU A 449 0.41 1.99 10.57
CA LEU A 449 1.39 0.97 10.22
C LEU A 449 1.45 0.77 8.70
N VAL A 450 0.30 0.71 8.02
CA VAL A 450 0.26 0.54 6.56
C VAL A 450 0.91 1.71 5.85
N ASP A 451 0.62 2.95 6.26
CA ASP A 451 1.24 4.15 5.72
C ASP A 451 2.76 4.13 5.93
N ALA A 452 3.24 3.80 7.14
CA ALA A 452 4.67 3.70 7.42
C ALA A 452 5.38 2.62 6.57
N ILE A 453 4.72 1.49 6.30
CA ILE A 453 5.26 0.44 5.42
C ILE A 453 5.33 0.92 3.97
N PHE A 454 4.31 1.63 3.48
CA PHE A 454 4.32 2.22 2.14
C PHE A 454 5.49 3.20 1.99
N ASP A 455 5.69 4.06 2.97
CA ASP A 455 6.77 5.04 3.01
C ASP A 455 8.16 4.41 2.99
N VAL A 456 8.40 3.40 3.83
CA VAL A 456 9.66 2.63 3.83
C VAL A 456 9.87 1.90 2.50
N SER A 457 8.80 1.43 1.85
CA SER A 457 8.92 0.74 0.56
C SER A 457 9.38 1.66 -0.57
N GLN A 458 9.17 2.98 -0.45
CA GLN A 458 9.65 4.01 -1.39
C GLN A 458 10.99 4.63 -0.98
N HIS A 459 11.35 4.56 0.30
CA HIS A 459 12.56 5.18 0.84
C HIS A 459 13.26 4.22 1.81
N PRO A 460 13.67 3.02 1.35
CA PRO A 460 14.24 1.98 2.22
C PRO A 460 15.58 2.37 2.86
N GLU A 461 16.25 3.40 2.34
CA GLU A 461 17.50 3.96 2.85
C GLU A 461 17.32 4.94 4.02
N GLU A 462 16.12 5.45 4.28
CA GLU A 462 15.88 6.47 5.31
C GLU A 462 15.58 5.84 6.68
N PRO A 463 16.49 5.92 7.68
CA PRO A 463 16.32 5.20 8.95
C PRO A 463 15.12 5.66 9.77
N LEU A 464 14.77 6.94 9.68
CA LEU A 464 13.64 7.52 10.40
C LEU A 464 12.29 6.89 9.98
N ARG A 465 12.15 6.45 8.73
CA ARG A 465 10.93 5.76 8.26
C ARG A 465 10.85 4.34 8.81
N TRP A 466 11.98 3.64 8.96
CA TRP A 466 12.03 2.37 9.65
C TRP A 466 11.66 2.51 11.14
N GLN A 467 12.11 3.60 11.79
CA GLN A 467 11.69 3.93 13.15
C GLN A 467 10.17 4.20 13.24
N GLN A 468 9.55 4.83 12.25
CA GLN A 468 8.08 5.02 12.22
C GLN A 468 7.33 3.67 12.18
N ILE A 469 7.86 2.66 11.48
CA ILE A 469 7.30 1.30 11.56
C ILE A 469 7.41 0.77 12.99
N LEU A 470 8.59 0.85 13.62
CA LEU A 470 8.80 0.39 15.01
C LEU A 470 7.84 1.08 15.98
N LEU A 471 7.67 2.39 15.88
CA LEU A 471 6.71 3.16 16.69
C LEU A 471 5.26 2.71 16.45
N SER A 472 4.90 2.44 15.19
CA SER A 472 3.57 1.95 14.82
C SER A 472 3.30 0.55 15.37
N LEU A 473 4.30 -0.34 15.35
CA LEU A 473 4.23 -1.67 15.96
C LEU A 473 4.00 -1.56 17.48
N ALA A 474 4.76 -0.70 18.18
CA ALA A 474 4.59 -0.46 19.61
C ALA A 474 3.20 0.13 19.94
N ASN A 475 2.68 1.01 19.09
CA ASN A 475 1.33 1.58 19.23
C ASN A 475 0.24 0.50 19.09
N ILE A 476 0.36 -0.39 18.08
CA ILE A 476 -0.57 -1.52 17.90
C ILE A 476 -0.57 -2.42 19.13
N GLU A 477 0.60 -2.75 19.67
CA GLU A 477 0.68 -3.55 20.90
C GLU A 477 0.10 -2.83 22.12
N SER A 478 0.22 -1.50 22.19
CA SER A 478 -0.45 -0.71 23.23
C SER A 478 -1.98 -0.84 23.15
N VAL A 479 -2.54 -0.87 21.93
CA VAL A 479 -3.97 -1.13 21.71
C VAL A 479 -4.33 -2.57 22.13
N PHE A 480 -3.47 -3.54 21.84
CA PHE A 480 -3.67 -4.94 22.23
C PHE A 480 -3.74 -5.11 23.75
N VAL A 481 -2.82 -4.47 24.49
CA VAL A 481 -2.80 -4.53 25.97
C VAL A 481 -4.07 -3.93 26.58
N SER A 482 -4.75 -2.99 25.90
CA SER A 482 -6.07 -2.51 26.34
C SER A 482 -7.22 -3.51 26.12
N GLY A 483 -6.95 -4.70 25.59
CA GLY A 483 -7.92 -5.79 25.42
C GLY A 483 -8.60 -5.83 24.05
N THR A 484 -8.09 -5.11 23.05
CA THR A 484 -8.72 -5.02 21.72
C THR A 484 -7.78 -5.59 20.65
N GLY A 485 -8.27 -6.43 19.73
CA GLY A 485 -7.48 -6.88 18.57
C GLY A 485 -6.33 -7.86 18.86
N PHE A 486 -6.07 -8.21 20.13
CA PHE A 486 -4.97 -9.10 20.54
C PHE A 486 -5.06 -10.53 19.97
N ALA A 487 -6.20 -10.92 19.37
CA ALA A 487 -6.34 -12.17 18.62
C ALA A 487 -5.43 -12.24 17.38
N ALA A 488 -4.93 -11.10 16.87
CA ALA A 488 -3.88 -11.08 15.85
C ALA A 488 -2.54 -11.67 16.35
N GLY A 489 -2.34 -11.74 17.68
CA GLY A 489 -1.10 -12.12 18.33
C GLY A 489 -0.13 -10.93 18.47
N PRO A 490 0.90 -11.04 19.33
CA PRO A 490 1.91 -10.00 19.46
C PRO A 490 2.73 -9.87 18.18
N VAL A 491 3.48 -8.78 18.04
CA VAL A 491 4.40 -8.59 16.90
C VAL A 491 5.36 -9.79 16.84
N PRO A 492 5.49 -10.46 15.68
CA PRO A 492 6.33 -11.65 15.57
C PRO A 492 7.82 -11.31 15.81
N PRO A 493 8.67 -12.31 16.04
CA PRO A 493 10.10 -12.08 16.22
C PRO A 493 10.70 -11.33 15.02
N LEU A 494 11.43 -10.25 15.30
CA LEU A 494 12.10 -9.43 14.30
C LEU A 494 13.54 -9.92 14.12
N ASN A 495 14.08 -9.83 12.90
CA ASN A 495 15.48 -10.14 12.68
C ASN A 495 16.41 -9.00 13.18
N PRO A 496 17.70 -9.27 13.44
CA PRO A 496 18.65 -8.23 13.87
C PRO A 496 18.86 -7.07 12.89
N LYS A 497 18.62 -7.26 11.58
CA LYS A 497 18.84 -6.22 10.56
C LYS A 497 17.88 -5.05 10.68
N TRP A 498 16.76 -5.19 11.41
CA TRP A 498 15.90 -4.07 11.78
C TRP A 498 16.65 -2.96 12.52
N VAL A 499 17.66 -3.32 13.33
CA VAL A 499 18.47 -2.34 14.05
C VAL A 499 19.28 -1.50 13.07
N GLN A 500 19.93 -2.13 12.09
CA GLN A 500 20.72 -1.41 11.08
C GLN A 500 19.84 -0.55 10.18
N ALA A 501 18.66 -1.04 9.80
CA ALA A 501 17.74 -0.31 8.93
C ALA A 501 17.16 0.94 9.62
N ALA A 502 16.95 0.90 10.93
CA ALA A 502 16.38 2.00 11.71
C ALA A 502 17.43 2.89 12.43
N ASP A 503 18.72 2.63 12.21
CA ASP A 503 19.81 3.37 12.86
C ASP A 503 20.03 4.73 12.21
N ASP A 504 19.60 5.79 12.90
CA ASP A 504 19.82 7.19 12.53
C ASP A 504 21.07 7.79 13.21
N GLY A 505 21.81 7.00 13.99
CA GLY A 505 22.96 7.45 14.76
C GLY A 505 22.62 8.29 16.01
N SER A 506 21.34 8.38 16.41
CA SER A 506 20.91 9.13 17.59
C SER A 506 21.23 8.39 18.92
N PRO A 507 21.43 9.13 20.03
CA PRO A 507 21.51 8.52 21.36
C PRO A 507 20.20 7.83 21.75
N GLU A 508 19.04 8.36 21.36
CA GLU A 508 17.72 7.78 21.56
C GLU A 508 17.66 6.34 21.02
N PHE A 509 18.03 6.14 19.76
CA PHE A 509 17.95 4.83 19.13
C PHE A 509 18.93 3.83 19.74
N ARG A 510 20.17 4.26 20.01
CA ARG A 510 21.17 3.41 20.70
C ARG A 510 20.71 2.97 22.09
N LEU A 511 20.17 3.89 22.88
CA LEU A 511 19.63 3.59 24.21
C LEU A 511 18.41 2.67 24.11
N ALA A 512 17.55 2.85 23.10
CA ALA A 512 16.40 1.97 22.87
C ALA A 512 16.83 0.52 22.62
N VAL A 513 17.86 0.31 21.79
CA VAL A 513 18.46 -1.02 21.55
C VAL A 513 19.03 -1.60 22.84
N ALA A 514 19.76 -0.80 23.63
CA ALA A 514 20.35 -1.24 24.89
C ALA A 514 19.30 -1.66 25.93
N PHE A 515 18.19 -0.93 26.01
CA PHE A 515 17.06 -1.28 26.86
C PHE A 515 16.37 -2.56 26.39
N ALA A 516 16.09 -2.67 25.09
CA ALA A 516 15.33 -3.78 24.53
C ALA A 516 16.05 -5.12 24.61
N LEU A 517 17.37 -5.12 24.41
CA LEU A 517 18.19 -6.33 24.26
C LEU A 517 19.06 -6.58 25.49
N GLN A 518 18.51 -7.35 26.43
CA GLN A 518 19.16 -7.70 27.69
C GLN A 518 19.27 -9.22 27.87
N ARG A 519 20.10 -9.65 28.83
CA ARG A 519 20.28 -11.05 29.19
C ARG A 519 20.42 -11.24 30.70
N ILE A 520 20.21 -12.48 31.14
CA ILE A 520 20.51 -12.91 32.51
C ILE A 520 21.90 -13.56 32.52
N ARG A 521 22.60 -13.43 33.66
CA ARG A 521 23.99 -13.84 33.89
C ARG A 521 24.35 -15.29 33.51
N GLN A 522 23.38 -16.21 33.43
CA GLN A 522 23.60 -17.62 33.05
C GLN A 522 23.29 -17.92 31.57
N GLY A 523 23.58 -16.97 30.67
CA GLY A 523 23.69 -17.21 29.23
C GLY A 523 22.39 -17.27 28.43
N LYS A 524 21.22 -17.27 29.09
CA LYS A 524 19.93 -17.17 28.39
C LYS A 524 19.59 -15.71 28.10
N PRO A 525 19.11 -15.40 26.89
CA PRO A 525 18.53 -14.09 26.63
C PRO A 525 17.37 -13.83 27.58
N ASP A 526 17.24 -12.57 27.99
CA ASP A 526 16.22 -12.15 28.92
C ASP A 526 15.16 -11.37 28.17
N GLY A 527 13.95 -11.90 28.12
CA GLY A 527 12.83 -11.26 27.44
C GLY A 527 12.31 -10.09 28.26
N VAL A 528 12.94 -8.91 28.16
CA VAL A 528 12.43 -7.64 28.74
C VAL A 528 11.00 -7.36 28.27
N ARG A 529 10.65 -7.87 27.09
CA ARG A 529 9.29 -7.83 26.51
C ARG A 529 8.18 -8.28 27.46
N ARG A 530 8.45 -9.20 28.40
CA ARG A 530 7.47 -9.66 29.40
C ARG A 530 7.02 -8.55 30.36
N HIS A 531 7.83 -7.51 30.52
CA HIS A 531 7.50 -6.36 31.34
C HIS A 531 6.54 -5.39 30.65
N TRP A 532 6.39 -5.51 29.32
CA TRP A 532 5.48 -4.74 28.50
C TRP A 532 4.22 -5.53 28.12
N LEU A 533 4.36 -6.81 27.78
CA LEU A 533 3.26 -7.65 27.28
C LEU A 533 3.01 -8.85 28.19
N PRO A 534 1.75 -9.22 28.44
CA PRO A 534 1.40 -10.45 29.16
C PRO A 534 1.63 -11.66 28.26
N LEU A 535 2.87 -12.18 28.23
CA LEU A 535 3.29 -13.28 27.37
C LEU A 535 3.48 -14.59 28.13
N ASN A 536 3.04 -15.69 27.55
CA ASN A 536 3.33 -17.04 28.02
C ASN A 536 4.75 -17.48 27.62
N ARG A 537 5.17 -18.69 28.03
CA ARG A 537 6.50 -19.25 27.69
C ARG A 537 6.75 -19.43 26.19
N GLN A 538 5.71 -19.46 25.37
CA GLN A 538 5.78 -19.59 23.90
C GLN A 538 5.74 -18.22 23.19
N GLN A 539 5.91 -17.10 23.92
CA GLN A 539 5.86 -15.74 23.38
C GLN A 539 4.51 -15.40 22.71
N ARG A 540 3.42 -15.99 23.20
CA ARG A 540 2.04 -15.64 22.80
C ARG A 540 1.35 -14.89 23.94
N PHE A 541 0.34 -14.10 23.61
CA PHE A 541 -0.50 -13.48 24.64
C PHE A 541 -1.09 -14.55 25.56
N GLU A 542 -0.90 -14.35 26.85
CA GLU A 542 -1.52 -15.16 27.89
C GLU A 542 -2.93 -14.64 28.16
N THR A 543 -3.92 -15.52 28.01
CA THR A 543 -5.34 -15.16 28.10
C THR A 543 -6.03 -15.92 29.23
N THR A 544 -7.04 -15.29 29.81
CA THR A 544 -7.91 -15.85 30.86
C THR A 544 -9.39 -15.81 30.42
N GLY A 545 -10.25 -16.55 31.12
CA GLY A 545 -11.69 -16.61 30.84
C GLY A 545 -12.08 -17.68 29.81
N ASP A 546 -13.39 -17.92 29.67
CA ASP A 546 -13.92 -18.90 28.71
C ASP A 546 -13.49 -18.56 27.29
N ARG A 547 -12.81 -19.52 26.64
CA ARG A 547 -12.23 -19.38 25.30
C ARG A 547 -11.19 -18.24 25.15
N GLY A 548 -10.59 -17.76 26.25
CA GLY A 548 -9.51 -16.76 26.21
C GLY A 548 -9.99 -15.34 25.90
N SER A 549 -11.12 -14.94 26.47
CA SER A 549 -11.80 -13.66 26.20
C SER A 549 -11.08 -12.41 26.73
N ALA A 550 -10.09 -12.55 27.62
CA ALA A 550 -9.34 -11.41 28.18
C ALA A 550 -7.84 -11.73 28.35
N LEU A 551 -6.99 -10.71 28.37
CA LEU A 551 -5.57 -10.85 28.70
C LEU A 551 -5.35 -11.12 30.19
N ALA A 552 -4.37 -11.97 30.51
CA ALA A 552 -3.99 -12.27 31.88
C ALA A 552 -3.34 -11.04 32.55
N ARG A 553 -3.72 -10.77 33.81
CA ARG A 553 -3.04 -9.77 34.64
C ARG A 553 -1.84 -10.42 35.32
N ARG A 554 -0.63 -9.95 35.00
CA ARG A 554 0.58 -10.50 35.58
C ARG A 554 1.40 -9.44 36.32
N PRO A 555 2.02 -9.78 37.46
CA PRO A 555 2.79 -8.85 38.28
C PRO A 555 4.15 -8.48 37.68
N ASP A 556 4.60 -9.21 36.65
CA ASP A 556 5.80 -8.87 35.90
C ASP A 556 5.55 -7.86 34.77
N VAL A 557 4.30 -7.63 34.35
CA VAL A 557 3.93 -6.57 33.39
C VAL A 557 3.84 -5.24 34.14
N VAL A 558 4.87 -4.41 34.02
CA VAL A 558 5.03 -3.16 34.80
C VAL A 558 5.14 -1.91 33.94
N MET A 559 5.37 -2.06 32.64
CA MET A 559 5.39 -0.96 31.68
C MET A 559 3.96 -0.69 31.18
N PHE A 560 3.50 0.56 31.26
CA PHE A 560 2.15 0.95 30.86
C PHE A 560 2.13 1.96 29.72
N GLY A 561 3.28 2.46 29.29
CA GLY A 561 3.41 3.31 28.10
C GLY A 561 2.89 4.73 28.27
N ARG A 562 2.77 5.22 29.51
CA ARG A 562 2.32 6.59 29.81
C ARG A 562 3.46 7.58 30.00
N ASP A 563 4.58 7.12 30.54
CA ASP A 563 5.75 7.94 30.92
C ASP A 563 7.01 7.07 30.72
N GLY A 564 7.95 7.53 29.89
CA GLY A 564 9.19 6.80 29.63
C GLY A 564 10.07 6.63 30.87
N ILE A 565 10.14 7.64 31.73
CA ILE A 565 10.90 7.58 33.00
C ILE A 565 10.25 6.56 33.93
N GLY A 566 8.93 6.66 34.10
CA GLY A 566 8.14 5.74 34.91
C GLY A 566 8.28 4.28 34.46
N ASP A 567 8.16 4.00 33.15
CA ASP A 567 8.27 2.64 32.61
C ASP A 567 9.68 2.05 32.83
N ALA A 568 10.74 2.83 32.54
CA ALA A 568 12.11 2.38 32.73
C ALA A 568 12.43 2.10 34.22
N LEU A 569 12.00 3.01 35.10
CA LEU A 569 12.17 2.86 36.54
C LEU A 569 11.37 1.65 37.09
N ALA A 570 10.16 1.43 36.60
CA ALA A 570 9.34 0.29 37.00
C ALA A 570 10.01 -1.05 36.64
N VAL A 571 10.69 -1.13 35.49
CA VAL A 571 11.51 -2.30 35.14
C VAL A 571 12.66 -2.47 36.12
N VAL A 572 13.37 -1.39 36.47
CA VAL A 572 14.46 -1.45 37.46
C VAL A 572 13.98 -1.97 38.82
N GLU A 573 12.86 -1.43 39.33
CA GLU A 573 12.25 -1.86 40.58
C GLU A 573 11.81 -3.33 40.52
N ARG A 574 11.17 -3.73 39.42
CA ARG A 574 10.72 -5.12 39.22
C ARG A 574 11.89 -6.11 39.20
N ARG A 575 12.99 -5.75 38.54
CA ARG A 575 14.21 -6.58 38.47
C ARG A 575 14.88 -6.74 39.83
N LEU A 576 14.84 -5.72 40.69
CA LEU A 576 15.32 -5.85 42.08
C LEU A 576 14.47 -6.83 42.90
N VAL A 577 13.15 -6.80 42.73
CA VAL A 577 12.24 -7.76 43.37
C VAL A 577 12.55 -9.19 42.90
N GLU A 578 12.72 -9.39 41.60
CA GLU A 578 13.05 -10.71 41.02
C GLU A 578 14.41 -11.24 41.47
N ALA A 579 15.41 -10.37 41.58
CA ALA A 579 16.72 -10.71 42.11
C ALA A 579 16.62 -11.19 43.57
N SER A 580 15.86 -10.45 44.40
CA SER A 580 15.60 -10.82 45.79
C SER A 580 14.84 -12.14 45.92
N GLN A 581 13.83 -12.38 45.08
CA GLN A 581 13.06 -13.63 45.06
C GLN A 581 13.92 -14.84 44.67
N SER A 582 14.93 -14.62 43.83
CA SER A 582 15.87 -15.66 43.39
C SER A 582 17.06 -15.83 44.33
N GLY A 583 17.06 -15.16 45.50
CA GLY A 583 18.16 -15.19 46.47
C GLY A 583 19.46 -14.53 45.99
N GLN A 584 19.43 -13.78 44.89
CA GLN A 584 20.61 -13.12 44.35
C GLN A 584 20.85 -11.77 45.04
N ARG A 585 22.10 -11.51 45.41
CA ARG A 585 22.55 -10.25 46.01
C ARG A 585 23.12 -9.25 45.00
N GLN A 586 23.03 -9.58 43.72
CA GLN A 586 23.48 -8.76 42.60
C GLN A 586 22.27 -8.41 41.73
N TRP A 587 22.37 -7.28 41.06
CA TRP A 587 21.32 -6.82 40.16
C TRP A 587 21.28 -7.66 38.88
N MET A 588 20.11 -7.74 38.24
CA MET A 588 19.87 -8.62 37.09
C MET A 588 19.60 -7.83 35.81
N LEU A 589 20.55 -6.99 35.38
CA LEU A 589 20.46 -6.22 34.14
C LEU A 589 21.79 -6.27 33.39
N GLU A 590 21.95 -7.25 32.51
CA GLU A 590 23.14 -7.35 31.64
C GLU A 590 22.78 -7.04 30.19
N ALA A 591 23.67 -6.32 29.49
CA ALA A 591 23.53 -6.12 28.06
C ALA A 591 23.67 -7.45 27.32
N ALA A 592 22.84 -7.66 26.29
CA ALA A 592 23.13 -8.64 25.27
C ALA A 592 24.45 -8.30 24.54
N ARG A 593 24.93 -9.21 23.70
CA ARG A 593 26.20 -9.05 23.00
C ARG A 593 26.16 -7.76 22.14
N ARG A 594 27.04 -6.81 22.44
CA ARG A 594 27.19 -5.50 21.74
C ARG A 594 25.94 -4.61 21.79
N THR A 595 25.18 -4.66 22.89
CA THR A 595 24.02 -3.78 23.12
C THR A 595 24.18 -2.94 24.38
N ASP A 596 25.40 -2.78 24.90
CA ASP A 596 25.63 -1.92 26.04
C ASP A 596 25.48 -0.43 25.68
N ALA A 597 24.85 0.31 26.59
CA ALA A 597 24.74 1.76 26.50
C ALA A 597 26.13 2.41 26.65
N SER A 598 26.46 3.31 25.72
CA SER A 598 27.71 4.06 25.81
C SER A 598 27.65 5.09 26.94
N LEU A 599 28.80 5.43 27.51
CA LEU A 599 28.88 6.48 28.53
C LEU A 599 28.45 7.84 27.99
N SER A 600 28.71 8.13 26.72
CA SER A 600 28.27 9.36 26.07
C SER A 600 26.73 9.44 25.95
N ASP A 601 26.07 8.36 25.53
CA ASP A 601 24.61 8.34 25.42
C ASP A 601 23.93 8.45 26.79
N LEU A 602 24.49 7.78 27.81
CA LEU A 602 24.02 7.92 29.18
C LEU A 602 24.22 9.34 29.72
N THR A 603 25.31 10.01 29.34
CA THR A 603 25.53 11.41 29.71
C THR A 603 24.46 12.29 29.08
N ALA A 604 24.19 12.13 27.77
CA ALA A 604 23.14 12.86 27.08
C ALA A 604 21.76 12.65 27.74
N LEU A 605 21.45 11.41 28.13
CA LEU A 605 20.22 11.09 28.86
C LEU A 605 20.13 11.82 30.20
N LEU A 606 21.20 11.78 31.00
CA LEU A 606 21.23 12.40 32.33
C LEU A 606 21.20 13.93 32.27
N SER A 607 21.69 14.51 31.18
CA SER A 607 21.64 15.95 30.89
C SER A 607 20.29 16.42 30.34
N GLY A 608 19.33 15.50 30.09
CA GLY A 608 18.04 15.83 29.51
C GLY A 608 18.09 16.14 28.01
N GLU A 609 19.18 15.76 27.32
CA GLU A 609 19.33 15.92 25.86
C GLU A 609 18.58 14.84 25.08
N VAL A 610 18.12 13.77 25.74
CA VAL A 610 17.46 12.60 25.13
C VAL A 610 15.97 12.59 25.44
N ASP A 611 15.13 12.42 24.42
CA ASP A 611 13.71 12.10 24.64
C ASP A 611 13.57 10.63 25.08
N ILE A 612 13.54 10.42 26.39
CA ILE A 612 13.38 9.08 26.98
C ILE A 612 12.03 8.45 26.64
N THR A 613 10.97 9.24 26.42
CA THR A 613 9.66 8.69 26.05
C THR A 613 9.70 8.13 24.64
N HIS A 614 10.31 8.86 23.70
CA HIS A 614 10.58 8.37 22.35
C HIS A 614 11.47 7.12 22.37
N THR A 615 12.58 7.15 23.11
CA THR A 615 13.51 6.02 23.32
C THR A 615 12.78 4.76 23.78
N MET A 616 11.91 4.90 24.79
CA MET A 616 11.17 3.77 25.35
C MET A 616 10.09 3.24 24.39
N ASN A 617 9.50 4.10 23.56
CA ASN A 617 8.54 3.68 22.54
C ASN A 617 9.22 2.87 21.42
N LEU A 618 10.42 3.26 20.99
CA LEU A 618 11.24 2.45 20.09
C LEU A 618 11.64 1.12 20.74
N ALA A 619 12.07 1.16 22.00
CA ALA A 619 12.51 -0.03 22.74
C ALA A 619 11.42 -1.11 22.79
N LYS A 620 10.15 -0.73 22.99
CA LYS A 620 9.01 -1.69 23.04
C LYS A 620 8.91 -2.56 21.79
N ALA A 621 9.10 -1.97 20.61
CA ALA A 621 9.09 -2.73 19.36
C ALA A 621 10.39 -3.53 19.17
N LEU A 622 11.54 -2.95 19.52
CA LEU A 622 12.84 -3.63 19.44
C LEU A 622 12.96 -4.84 20.37
N MET A 623 12.17 -4.91 21.45
CA MET A 623 12.07 -6.10 22.30
C MET A 623 11.55 -7.33 21.55
N ALA A 624 10.94 -7.14 20.37
CA ALA A 624 10.53 -8.22 19.50
C ALA A 624 11.69 -8.84 18.70
N ILE A 625 12.89 -8.24 18.68
CA ILE A 625 14.06 -8.83 18.02
C ILE A 625 14.34 -10.22 18.60
N ASP A 626 14.51 -11.20 17.72
CA ASP A 626 14.81 -12.57 18.10
C ASP A 626 16.18 -12.61 18.80
N PRO A 627 16.20 -12.93 20.10
CA PRO A 627 17.42 -12.87 20.86
C PRO A 627 18.42 -13.98 20.48
N TYR A 628 17.96 -15.12 19.95
CA TYR A 628 18.83 -16.19 19.51
C TYR A 628 19.51 -15.82 18.19
N GLU A 629 18.77 -15.23 17.25
CA GLU A 629 19.35 -14.69 16.02
C GLU A 629 20.34 -13.56 16.33
N TRP A 630 20.03 -12.68 17.29
CA TRP A 630 20.98 -11.64 17.73
C TRP A 630 22.28 -12.23 18.29
N GLN A 631 22.21 -13.30 19.10
CA GLN A 631 23.41 -13.95 19.64
C GLN A 631 24.29 -14.55 18.52
N ARG A 632 23.67 -15.12 17.49
CA ARG A 632 24.35 -15.71 16.33
C ARG A 632 24.95 -14.64 15.41
N GLN A 633 24.17 -13.61 15.09
CA GLN A 633 24.50 -12.56 14.13
C GLN A 633 24.10 -11.18 14.68
N PRO A 634 24.87 -10.62 15.63
CA PRO A 634 24.57 -9.32 16.22
C PRO A 634 24.77 -8.22 15.18
N ALA A 635 23.81 -7.30 15.09
CA ALA A 635 23.79 -6.18 14.16
C ALA A 635 23.68 -4.86 14.95
N PRO A 636 24.71 -4.48 15.74
CA PRO A 636 24.64 -3.33 16.64
C PRO A 636 24.48 -2.02 15.86
N PRO A 637 23.84 -0.99 16.47
CA PRO A 637 23.77 0.35 15.89
C PRO A 637 25.17 0.97 15.81
N SER A 638 25.28 2.04 15.02
CA SER A 638 26.49 2.81 14.82
C SER A 638 26.93 3.45 16.14
N PRO A 639 28.22 3.36 16.50
CA PRO A 639 28.73 3.95 17.75
C PRO A 639 28.58 5.48 17.74
N PRO A 640 28.60 6.14 18.91
CA PRO A 640 28.57 7.60 18.99
C PRO A 640 29.75 8.21 18.21
N SER A 641 29.46 9.25 17.43
CA SER A 641 30.42 9.92 16.54
C SER A 641 31.26 11.01 17.22
N PHE A 642 30.93 11.38 18.46
CA PHE A 642 31.56 12.49 19.18
C PHE A 642 32.60 12.00 20.21
N GLU A 643 33.40 12.94 20.72
CA GLU A 643 34.30 12.69 21.85
C GLU A 643 33.55 12.07 23.05
N GLN A 644 34.25 11.20 23.78
CA GLN A 644 33.69 10.50 24.92
C GLN A 644 33.28 11.49 26.03
N ARG A 645 31.98 11.61 26.29
CA ARG A 645 31.43 12.36 27.43
C ARG A 645 31.30 11.45 28.65
N TRP A 646 31.33 12.05 29.83
CA TRP A 646 31.28 11.34 31.10
C TRP A 646 30.04 11.72 31.91
N PRO A 647 29.33 10.74 32.50
CA PRO A 647 28.23 11.01 33.41
C PRO A 647 28.68 11.75 34.67
N ASP A 648 27.74 12.38 35.37
CA ASP A 648 27.97 12.99 36.68
C ASP A 648 28.53 11.96 37.67
N ASP A 649 29.57 12.35 38.43
CA ASP A 649 30.26 11.44 39.34
C ASP A 649 29.32 10.87 40.43
N SER A 650 28.30 11.62 40.86
CA SER A 650 27.30 11.14 41.82
C SER A 650 26.44 10.03 41.23
N TRP A 651 26.08 10.12 39.94
CA TRP A 651 25.40 9.03 39.23
C TRP A 651 26.34 7.85 39.00
N VAL A 652 27.63 8.10 38.70
CA VAL A 652 28.66 7.05 38.58
C VAL A 652 28.74 6.24 39.88
N ALA A 653 28.73 6.91 41.04
CA ALA A 653 28.73 6.23 42.33
C ALA A 653 27.55 5.26 42.49
N ILE A 654 26.35 5.72 42.13
CA ILE A 654 25.13 4.92 42.15
C ILE A 654 25.25 3.72 41.21
N ARG A 655 25.72 3.94 39.97
CA ARG A 655 25.88 2.88 38.96
C ARG A 655 26.85 1.80 39.41
N LEU A 656 28.00 2.18 39.99
CA LEU A 656 29.00 1.23 40.49
C LEU A 656 28.49 0.45 41.71
N ALA A 657 27.66 1.05 42.56
CA ALA A 657 27.05 0.38 43.71
C ALA A 657 25.96 -0.64 43.31
N LEU A 658 25.46 -0.54 42.08
CA LEU A 658 24.43 -1.38 41.50
C LEU A 658 25.00 -2.08 40.27
N LEU A 659 26.12 -2.81 40.36
CA LEU A 659 26.59 -3.63 39.25
C LEU A 659 25.95 -5.02 39.27
N PRO A 660 25.58 -5.57 38.09
CA PRO A 660 25.04 -6.93 37.96
C PRO A 660 26.09 -8.04 38.07
N TRP A 661 27.38 -7.67 38.02
CA TRP A 661 28.54 -8.56 38.16
C TRP A 661 29.55 -7.96 39.15
N PRO A 662 30.46 -8.78 39.73
CA PRO A 662 31.58 -8.23 40.48
C PRO A 662 32.45 -7.34 39.57
N LEU A 663 32.96 -6.26 40.14
CA LEU A 663 33.96 -5.44 39.47
C LEU A 663 35.31 -6.12 39.70
N ASP A 664 35.78 -6.85 38.68
CA ASP A 664 36.93 -7.75 38.76
C ASP A 664 36.74 -8.81 39.85
N HIS A 665 37.39 -8.67 41.01
CA HIS A 665 37.24 -9.60 42.14
C HIS A 665 36.37 -9.05 43.27
N VAL A 666 35.95 -7.78 43.18
CA VAL A 666 35.21 -7.10 44.25
C VAL A 666 33.72 -7.23 44.01
N GLN A 667 33.05 -7.94 44.91
CA GLN A 667 31.60 -8.02 44.92
C GLN A 667 31.00 -6.89 45.75
N ILE A 668 30.14 -6.08 45.11
CA ILE A 668 29.41 -4.97 45.75
C ILE A 668 27.94 -5.40 45.87
N PRO A 669 27.44 -5.75 47.07
CA PRO A 669 26.05 -6.16 47.24
C PRO A 669 25.09 -5.01 46.92
N THR A 670 24.10 -5.29 46.08
CA THR A 670 23.06 -4.35 45.68
C THR A 670 22.17 -3.99 46.88
N ASP A 671 21.95 -2.69 47.13
CA ASP A 671 21.05 -2.19 48.17
C ASP A 671 19.78 -1.60 47.53
N PRO A 672 18.61 -2.27 47.64
CA PRO A 672 17.36 -1.78 47.04
C PRO A 672 16.93 -0.40 47.54
N ALA A 673 17.39 0.04 48.71
CA ALA A 673 17.06 1.36 49.23
C ALA A 673 17.63 2.51 48.38
N ILE A 674 18.70 2.27 47.61
CA ILE A 674 19.23 3.26 46.65
C ILE A 674 18.16 3.58 45.60
N VAL A 675 17.58 2.56 44.96
CA VAL A 675 16.55 2.75 43.93
C VAL A 675 15.25 3.32 44.51
N ARG A 676 14.82 2.86 45.69
CA ARG A 676 13.62 3.42 46.34
C ARG A 676 13.75 4.93 46.61
N ARG A 677 14.93 5.39 47.02
CA ARG A 677 15.21 6.82 47.23
C ARG A 677 15.22 7.61 45.93
N LEU A 678 15.81 7.07 44.87
CA LEU A 678 15.75 7.67 43.53
C LEU A 678 14.31 7.80 43.03
N SER A 679 13.49 6.75 43.21
CA SER A 679 12.06 6.74 42.85
C SER A 679 11.27 7.81 43.60
N ALA A 680 11.61 8.07 44.87
CA ALA A 680 11.03 9.13 45.69
C ALA A 680 11.61 10.54 45.44
N GLY A 681 12.62 10.69 44.58
CA GLY A 681 13.31 11.96 44.33
C GLY A 681 14.34 12.37 45.40
N ASP A 682 14.67 11.49 46.35
CA ASP A 682 15.71 11.73 47.37
C ASP A 682 17.10 11.33 46.84
N THR A 683 17.59 12.08 45.87
CA THR A 683 18.85 11.80 45.17
C THR A 683 20.05 11.89 46.12
N ALA A 684 20.02 12.84 47.07
CA ALA A 684 21.11 13.04 48.03
C ALA A 684 21.33 11.84 48.95
N SER A 685 20.25 11.25 49.49
CA SER A 685 20.37 10.06 50.34
C SER A 685 20.69 8.81 49.52
N ALA A 686 20.28 8.73 48.25
CA ALA A 686 20.65 7.64 47.36
C ALA A 686 22.18 7.62 47.12
N VAL A 687 22.76 8.78 46.78
CA VAL A 687 24.20 8.95 46.57
C VAL A 687 24.99 8.61 47.84
N ARG A 688 24.55 9.11 49.01
CA ARG A 688 25.22 8.82 50.29
C ARG A 688 25.30 7.32 50.58
N LEU A 689 24.23 6.60 50.29
CA LEU A 689 24.17 5.15 50.48
C LEU A 689 25.06 4.41 49.47
N ALA A 690 25.07 4.84 48.21
CA ALA A 690 25.97 4.31 47.19
C ALA A 690 27.45 4.49 47.60
N LEU A 691 27.86 5.69 48.02
CA LEU A 691 29.21 5.99 48.51
C LEU A 691 29.59 5.11 49.72
N GLN A 692 28.67 4.89 50.65
CA GLN A 692 28.92 4.01 51.80
C GLN A 692 29.19 2.56 51.35
N ARG A 693 28.44 2.07 50.36
CA ARG A 693 28.64 0.72 49.78
C ARG A 693 29.97 0.60 49.05
N LEU A 694 30.33 1.60 48.25
CA LEU A 694 31.61 1.63 47.53
C LEU A 694 32.82 1.67 48.49
N ARG A 695 32.77 2.49 49.55
CA ARG A 695 33.82 2.54 50.57
C ARG A 695 33.95 1.22 51.33
N ALA A 696 32.83 0.58 51.67
CA ALA A 696 32.84 -0.74 52.30
C ALA A 696 33.42 -1.82 51.38
N ALA A 697 33.34 -1.63 50.07
CA ALA A 697 33.96 -2.48 49.06
C ALA A 697 35.43 -2.11 48.73
N GLY A 698 35.99 -1.08 49.38
CA GLY A 698 37.39 -0.67 49.22
C GLY A 698 37.67 0.34 48.11
N LEU A 699 36.65 0.91 47.47
CA LEU A 699 36.82 1.97 46.46
C LEU A 699 36.90 3.35 47.12
N ARG A 700 37.94 4.14 46.79
CA ARG A 700 38.05 5.52 47.27
C ARG A 700 37.05 6.39 46.51
N CYS A 701 36.33 7.23 47.25
CA CYS A 701 35.33 8.12 46.68
C CYS A 701 35.78 9.57 46.87
N PRO A 702 36.06 10.33 45.80
CA PRO A 702 36.71 11.64 45.89
C PRO A 702 35.78 12.77 46.37
N PHE A 703 34.47 12.51 46.52
CA PHE A 703 33.49 13.49 47.01
C PHE A 703 32.57 12.88 48.08
N SER A 704 31.90 13.77 48.81
CA SER A 704 31.03 13.41 49.94
C SER A 704 29.57 13.83 49.77
N ILE A 705 29.27 14.77 48.88
CA ILE A 705 27.93 15.35 48.70
C ILE A 705 27.71 15.64 47.20
N PRO A 706 26.54 15.30 46.63
CA PRO A 706 26.21 15.71 45.27
C PRO A 706 26.09 17.24 45.14
N VAL A 707 26.53 17.79 44.02
CA VAL A 707 26.34 19.21 43.68
C VAL A 707 25.11 19.33 42.78
N GLY A 708 24.07 20.05 43.24
CA GLY A 708 22.83 20.30 42.49
C GLY A 708 21.62 19.49 42.98
N ASN A 709 20.47 19.71 42.33
CA ASN A 709 19.22 18.96 42.56
C ASN A 709 18.84 18.14 41.31
N PRO A 710 19.59 17.06 41.01
CA PRO A 710 19.30 16.23 39.86
C PRO A 710 17.98 15.46 40.03
N ASP A 711 17.27 15.25 38.92
CA ASP A 711 16.04 14.46 38.90
C ASP A 711 16.34 12.99 39.27
N GLY A 712 16.04 12.64 40.52
CA GLY A 712 16.24 11.29 41.05
C GLY A 712 15.49 10.22 40.26
N ARG A 713 14.32 10.54 39.68
CA ARG A 713 13.56 9.58 38.87
C ARG A 713 14.25 9.32 37.55
N LEU A 714 14.78 10.36 36.89
CA LEU A 714 15.58 10.21 35.67
C LEU A 714 16.84 9.37 35.94
N TRP A 715 17.54 9.61 37.05
CA TRP A 715 18.71 8.82 37.44
C TRP A 715 18.36 7.35 37.69
N GLY A 716 17.22 7.10 38.33
CA GLY A 716 16.66 5.77 38.53
C GLY A 716 16.18 5.10 37.24
N ALA A 717 15.72 5.86 36.25
CA ALA A 717 15.37 5.34 34.93
C ALA A 717 16.62 5.02 34.09
N ALA A 718 17.65 5.87 34.14
CA ALA A 718 18.92 5.66 33.45
C ALA A 718 19.61 4.33 33.86
N LEU A 719 19.32 3.85 35.06
CA LEU A 719 19.76 2.55 35.57
C LEU A 719 19.26 1.37 34.71
N ALA A 720 18.11 1.50 34.05
CA ALA A 720 17.53 0.45 33.21
C ALA A 720 18.36 0.13 31.94
N PHE A 721 19.23 1.05 31.52
CA PHE A 721 20.11 0.87 30.38
C PHE A 721 21.41 0.20 30.84
N PRO A 722 21.73 -1.01 30.34
CA PRO A 722 22.88 -1.77 30.81
C PRO A 722 24.19 -1.20 30.23
N ILE A 723 25.27 -1.24 31.02
CA ILE A 723 26.63 -0.88 30.59
C ILE A 723 27.49 -2.13 30.45
N SER A 724 28.59 -2.09 29.69
CA SER A 724 29.55 -3.20 29.67
C SER A 724 30.47 -3.19 30.89
N LEU A 725 31.08 -4.35 31.19
CA LEU A 725 32.15 -4.46 32.18
C LEU A 725 33.32 -3.52 31.86
N ARG A 726 33.60 -3.28 30.57
CA ARG A 726 34.61 -2.31 30.12
C ARG A 726 34.25 -0.89 30.58
N SER A 727 33.02 -0.44 30.34
CA SER A 727 32.53 0.86 30.81
C SER A 727 32.56 0.96 32.33
N ALA A 728 32.17 -0.10 33.05
CA ALA A 728 32.25 -0.13 34.52
C ALA A 728 33.68 0.03 35.04
N ARG A 729 34.67 -0.64 34.42
CA ARG A 729 36.10 -0.47 34.75
C ARG A 729 36.60 0.94 34.45
N GLN A 730 36.19 1.53 33.32
CA GLN A 730 36.51 2.91 32.97
C GLN A 730 35.96 3.91 34.00
N LEU A 731 34.70 3.72 34.41
CA LEU A 731 34.07 4.50 35.48
C LEU A 731 34.82 4.35 36.80
N ALA A 732 35.15 3.13 37.21
CA ALA A 732 35.88 2.87 38.45
C ALA A 732 37.29 3.49 38.45
N ARG A 733 38.03 3.40 37.34
CA ARG A 733 39.34 4.07 37.18
C ARG A 733 39.25 5.58 37.26
N ARG A 734 38.20 6.17 36.68
CA ARG A 734 37.96 7.62 36.81
C ARG A 734 37.64 7.99 38.25
N PHE A 735 36.88 7.14 38.94
CA PHE A 735 36.45 7.36 40.31
C PHE A 735 37.57 7.19 41.34
N ASP A 736 38.47 6.23 41.12
CA ASP A 736 39.64 5.93 41.96
C ASP A 736 40.84 5.58 41.07
N PRO A 737 41.58 6.58 40.56
CA PRO A 737 42.71 6.36 39.65
C PRO A 737 43.86 5.54 40.25
N ALA A 738 43.95 5.48 41.58
CA ALA A 738 44.97 4.73 42.32
C ALA A 738 44.52 3.31 42.69
N SER A 739 43.34 2.87 42.23
CA SER A 739 42.77 1.59 42.58
C SER A 739 43.46 0.42 41.87
N THR A 740 44.09 -0.47 42.65
CA THR A 740 44.63 -1.75 42.18
C THR A 740 43.55 -2.74 41.73
N ILE A 741 42.26 -2.45 42.01
CA ILE A 741 41.11 -3.27 41.61
C ILE A 741 41.05 -3.42 40.08
N THR A 742 41.64 -2.50 39.31
CA THR A 742 41.54 -2.46 37.85
C THR A 742 42.84 -2.74 37.07
N GLU A 743 43.90 -3.23 37.72
CA GLU A 743 45.24 -3.37 37.10
C GLU A 743 45.43 -4.53 36.11
N MET A 744 44.49 -5.49 36.01
CA MET A 744 44.64 -6.60 35.05
C MET A 744 43.80 -6.38 33.77
N MET A 745 44.46 -5.96 32.69
CA MET A 745 44.01 -6.25 31.32
C MET A 745 44.93 -7.30 30.69
N PRO A 746 44.42 -8.39 30.11
CA PRO A 746 44.97 -8.89 28.86
C PRO A 746 44.49 -8.04 27.67
#